data_AF-G3PZX3-F1
#
_entry.id   AF-G3PZX3-F1
#
_cell.length_a   1.000
_cell.length_b   1.000
_cell.length_c   1.000
_cell.angle_alpha   90.00
_cell.angle_beta   90.00
_cell.angle_gamma   90.00
#
_symmetry.space_group_name_H-M   'P 1'
#
loop_
_entity.id
_entity.type
_entity.pdbx_description
1 polymer ?
#
loop_
_entity_poly.entity_id
_entity_poly.type
_entity_poly.pdbx_seq_one_letter_code
_entity_poly.pdbx_strand_id
1 'polypeptide(L)'
;MKHTEESPQRPSLFLEVCCQNEEPRLPLHTSIALFLLSYCECKSFKVFLVFGTPGGSHALRGQLPAGLDVCDLRPEDVPRLVRGCRLPAVLDETGMLCRAGLAVVLRHVIDKTTEADPSRKNVLALLGFKKTCLKACAEVSKWTRLCEIGIPSAVEEHLKDPTNPDQQLPLAILTLERRRAEPVKVHNDDKIRRQKLQAQKRNKKNQGKGNRNAQPEPGQSPQVSDEHELRTALAKLSVDPVPTAATRENSDIRKVKTTDLPPLEHVFAEGLYFTLTDVVLLPCIYQYLCSLQAHAASSLHQLPHLLRWYSRVQEVPGVLRAAKECGMDLSIPRVLMSGLPAPSAEDIPPSPSEPEEGKETTLQLRFVGGPRPTMTKLQESGIEAEFTPHPCPDWTLPWDSLPGAISPTEGNVSNIRVVRKRQQLNNLVAMVTELARPGHTVVDFCSGTGHLGIALAHTLPDCQVILIENKEESLLRAQNRSAELGLKNIGFVQANLDYFTGPFHIGVALHACGVATDMVMEHCIQARAAFVISPCCYGFIQNAIKFTFPKRSVAARRSCVSGLSALSNAVSDHVVFLLDPCYRCCFSPILFCDFFFFFFSSIFSFEALALHHFHIHARRHQQLFVHTLSIISTDSTRQLCDIAFTASPPPPFQSSISYVIEGLLC
;
A
#
# COMPACT_ATOMS: atom_id res chain seq x y z
N MET A 1 -41.60 1.54 35.75
CA MET A 1 -40.19 1.87 35.41
C MET A 1 -40.18 2.55 34.05
N LYS A 2 -39.51 3.70 33.90
CA LYS A 2 -39.29 4.27 32.56
C LYS A 2 -38.17 3.45 31.91
N HIS A 3 -38.42 2.88 30.74
CA HIS A 3 -37.33 2.43 29.88
C HIS A 3 -36.49 3.65 29.53
N THR A 4 -35.24 3.64 29.95
CA THR A 4 -34.25 4.59 29.42
C THR A 4 -33.93 4.10 28.02
N GLU A 5 -34.33 4.85 27.00
CA GLU A 5 -33.83 4.62 25.64
C GLU A 5 -32.32 4.85 25.68
N GLU A 6 -31.54 3.77 25.62
CA GLU A 6 -30.09 3.88 25.45
C GLU A 6 -29.86 4.56 24.10
N SER A 7 -29.27 5.76 24.13
CA SER A 7 -28.83 6.43 22.91
C SER A 7 -27.91 5.47 22.13
N PRO A 8 -28.12 5.27 20.82
CA PRO A 8 -27.26 4.38 20.04
C PRO A 8 -25.81 4.77 20.26
N GLN A 9 -25.01 3.82 20.74
CA GLN A 9 -23.62 4.10 21.07
C GLN A 9 -22.90 4.57 19.81
N ARG A 10 -22.06 5.61 19.94
CA ARG A 10 -21.30 6.16 18.81
C ARG A 10 -19.93 5.48 18.74
N PRO A 11 -19.42 5.16 17.54
CA PRO A 11 -18.05 4.70 17.38
C PRO A 11 -17.06 5.74 17.92
N SER A 12 -15.98 5.26 18.52
CA SER A 12 -15.00 6.09 19.21
C SER A 12 -13.77 6.30 18.33
N LEU A 13 -13.49 7.54 17.96
CA LEU A 13 -12.31 7.94 17.19
C LEU A 13 -11.21 8.42 18.13
N PHE A 14 -10.04 7.80 18.05
CA PHE A 14 -8.86 8.12 18.84
C PHE A 14 -7.82 8.79 17.96
N LEU A 15 -7.37 9.97 18.38
CA LEU A 15 -6.39 10.82 17.70
C LEU A 15 -5.22 11.12 18.64
N GLU A 16 -4.00 11.18 18.10
CA GLU A 16 -2.80 11.43 18.89
C GLU A 16 -2.61 12.92 19.16
N VAL A 17 -2.10 13.26 20.34
CA VAL A 17 -1.53 14.57 20.67
C VAL A 17 -0.09 14.36 21.17
N CYS A 18 0.86 14.90 20.42
CA CYS A 18 2.26 14.94 20.84
C CYS A 18 2.51 16.17 21.71
N CYS A 19 3.61 16.17 22.46
CA CYS A 19 4.07 17.35 23.19
C CYS A 19 5.49 17.72 22.73
N GLN A 20 5.72 19.00 22.46
CA GLN A 20 6.99 19.57 22.04
C GLN A 20 7.30 20.73 22.98
N ASN A 21 8.44 20.69 23.67
CA ASN A 21 8.80 21.67 24.71
C ASN A 21 7.70 21.85 25.79
N GLU A 22 7.11 20.74 26.24
CA GLU A 22 5.99 20.68 27.20
C GLU A 22 4.64 21.25 26.70
N GLU A 23 4.58 21.86 25.52
CA GLU A 23 3.33 22.32 24.90
C GLU A 23 2.68 21.21 24.03
N PRO A 24 1.35 21.00 24.12
CA PRO A 24 0.65 20.03 23.30
C PRO A 24 0.51 20.53 21.85
N ARG A 25 0.78 19.64 20.89
CA ARG A 25 0.72 19.91 19.45
C ARG A 25 0.00 18.78 18.73
N LEU A 26 -0.85 19.14 17.77
CA LEU A 26 -1.50 18.16 16.89
C LEU A 26 -0.49 17.65 15.83
N PRO A 27 -0.25 16.33 15.73
CA PRO A 27 0.40 15.73 14.57
C PRO A 27 -0.43 15.95 13.32
N LEU A 28 0.19 15.94 12.13
CA LEU A 28 -0.52 16.18 10.87
C LEU A 28 -1.61 15.14 10.64
N HIS A 29 -1.38 13.88 11.01
CA HIS A 29 -2.38 12.81 10.98
C HIS A 29 -3.66 13.18 11.76
N THR A 30 -3.51 13.79 12.93
CA THR A 30 -4.63 14.29 13.75
C THR A 30 -5.27 15.54 13.14
N SER A 31 -4.47 16.51 12.66
CA SER A 31 -4.98 17.70 11.98
C SER A 31 -5.80 17.36 10.73
N ILE A 32 -5.39 16.34 9.96
CA ILE A 32 -6.12 15.85 8.79
C ILE A 32 -7.46 15.23 9.19
N ALA A 33 -7.48 14.39 10.23
CA ALA A 33 -8.72 13.79 10.72
C ALA A 33 -9.72 14.85 11.21
N LEU A 34 -9.25 15.84 11.99
CA LEU A 34 -10.07 16.97 12.45
C LEU A 34 -10.58 17.84 11.30
N PHE A 35 -9.74 18.12 10.30
CA PHE A 35 -10.13 18.87 9.11
C PHE A 35 -11.21 18.15 8.29
N LEU A 36 -11.09 16.83 8.09
CA LEU A 36 -12.15 16.06 7.42
C LEU A 36 -13.45 16.07 8.23
N LEU A 37 -13.40 15.90 9.56
CA LEU A 37 -14.58 15.93 10.42
C LEU A 37 -15.32 17.27 10.32
N SER A 38 -14.61 18.40 10.32
CA SER A 38 -15.19 19.74 10.14
C SER A 38 -15.67 19.99 8.70
N TYR A 39 -14.91 19.60 7.68
CA TYR A 39 -15.34 19.70 6.28
C TYR A 39 -16.62 18.90 6.02
N CYS A 40 -16.75 17.73 6.66
CA CYS A 40 -17.92 16.87 6.59
C CYS A 40 -18.99 17.17 7.66
N GLU A 41 -18.79 18.15 8.56
CA GLU A 41 -19.70 18.45 9.68
C GLU A 41 -20.13 17.18 10.45
N CYS A 42 -19.20 16.24 10.58
CA CYS A 42 -19.47 14.86 11.00
C CYS A 42 -19.61 14.79 12.53
N LYS A 43 -20.77 14.31 13.00
CA LYS A 43 -21.11 14.16 14.44
C LYS A 43 -21.28 12.70 14.87
N SER A 44 -21.06 11.76 13.94
CA SER A 44 -21.27 10.33 14.13
C SER A 44 -20.29 9.68 15.12
N PHE A 45 -19.16 10.32 15.41
CA PHE A 45 -18.11 9.79 16.27
C PHE A 45 -18.08 10.49 17.64
N LYS A 46 -17.67 9.77 18.68
CA LYS A 46 -17.13 10.37 19.90
C LYS A 46 -15.62 10.50 19.72
N VAL A 47 -15.04 11.69 19.90
CA VAL A 47 -13.63 11.94 19.60
C VAL A 47 -12.81 11.98 20.89
N PHE A 48 -11.71 11.24 20.92
CA PHE A 48 -10.77 11.18 22.02
C PHE A 48 -9.39 11.66 21.57
N LEU A 49 -8.83 12.63 22.28
CA LEU A 49 -7.45 13.07 22.13
C LEU A 49 -6.58 12.32 23.14
N VAL A 50 -5.59 11.58 22.63
CA VAL A 50 -4.68 10.74 23.43
C VAL A 50 -3.39 11.51 23.68
N PHE A 51 -3.15 11.92 24.93
CA PHE A 51 -1.99 12.74 25.31
C PHE A 51 -0.82 11.88 25.79
N GLY A 52 0.36 12.05 25.18
CA GLY A 52 1.56 11.30 25.60
C GLY A 52 2.14 11.71 26.97
N THR A 53 1.79 12.89 27.49
CA THR A 53 2.24 13.44 28.77
C THR A 53 1.09 14.13 29.51
N PRO A 54 1.23 14.48 30.81
CA PRO A 54 0.18 15.18 31.55
C PRO A 54 -0.13 16.54 30.91
N GLY A 55 -1.31 16.65 30.31
CA GLY A 55 -1.80 17.83 29.60
C GLY A 55 -3.27 17.66 29.24
N GLY A 56 -3.89 18.71 28.74
CA GLY A 56 -5.30 18.68 28.31
C GLY A 56 -5.55 19.59 27.12
N SER A 57 -6.67 19.39 26.45
CA SER A 57 -7.03 20.04 25.18
C SER A 57 -7.26 21.55 25.25
N HIS A 58 -7.24 22.15 26.44
CA HIS A 58 -7.46 23.59 26.63
C HIS A 58 -6.50 24.46 25.80
N ALA A 59 -5.21 24.10 25.72
CA ALA A 59 -4.23 24.81 24.91
C ALA A 59 -4.47 24.65 23.39
N LEU A 60 -5.13 23.56 22.98
CA LEU A 60 -5.47 23.24 21.59
C LEU A 60 -6.82 23.81 21.14
N ARG A 61 -7.57 24.49 22.03
CA ARG A 61 -8.97 24.91 21.78
C ARG A 61 -9.16 25.77 20.52
N GLY A 62 -8.14 26.51 20.07
CA GLY A 62 -8.17 27.27 18.82
C GLY A 62 -7.98 26.43 17.54
N GLN A 63 -7.57 25.16 17.66
CA GLN A 63 -7.34 24.22 16.56
C GLN A 63 -8.40 23.10 16.50
N LEU A 64 -9.32 23.06 17.48
CA LEU A 64 -10.36 22.04 17.59
C LEU A 64 -11.70 22.61 17.09
N PRO A 65 -12.38 21.96 16.13
CA PRO A 65 -13.67 22.42 15.62
C PRO A 65 -14.72 22.54 16.74
N ALA A 66 -15.27 23.73 16.92
CA ALA A 66 -16.16 24.04 18.05
C ALA A 66 -17.48 23.22 18.10
N GLY A 67 -17.86 22.57 16.98
CA GLY A 67 -19.00 21.67 16.90
C GLY A 67 -18.71 20.19 17.19
N LEU A 68 -17.47 19.85 17.56
CA LEU A 68 -17.00 18.49 17.79
C LEU A 68 -16.98 18.13 19.28
N ASP A 69 -17.53 16.97 19.62
CA ASP A 69 -17.55 16.42 20.98
C ASP A 69 -16.22 15.69 21.26
N VAL A 70 -15.30 16.42 21.90
CA VAL A 70 -13.91 16.00 22.15
C VAL A 70 -13.68 15.74 23.64
N CYS A 71 -13.11 14.58 23.95
CA CYS A 71 -12.69 14.18 25.30
C CYS A 71 -11.17 13.97 25.35
N ASP A 72 -10.54 14.35 26.46
CA ASP A 72 -9.13 14.01 26.72
C ASP A 72 -9.05 12.58 27.27
N LEU A 73 -8.03 11.82 26.85
CA LEU A 73 -7.80 10.44 27.26
C LEU A 73 -6.31 10.18 27.46
N ARG A 74 -5.96 9.32 28.43
CA ARG A 74 -4.57 8.91 28.66
C ARG A 74 -4.24 7.61 27.92
N PRO A 75 -2.97 7.34 27.57
CA PRO A 75 -2.58 6.13 26.85
C PRO A 75 -2.93 4.83 27.61
N GLU A 76 -2.90 4.87 28.95
CA GLU A 76 -3.31 3.76 29.82
C GLU A 76 -4.82 3.45 29.78
N ASP A 77 -5.65 4.42 29.40
CA ASP A 77 -7.11 4.30 29.29
C ASP A 77 -7.58 3.93 27.86
N VAL A 78 -6.70 4.05 26.85
CA VAL A 78 -7.00 3.66 25.46
C VAL A 78 -7.30 2.15 25.39
N PRO A 79 -8.43 1.71 24.79
CA PRO A 79 -8.79 0.30 24.68
C PRO A 79 -7.68 -0.56 24.05
N ARG A 80 -7.50 -1.80 24.54
CA ARG A 80 -6.36 -2.67 24.18
C ARG A 80 -6.16 -2.83 22.66
N LEU A 81 -7.25 -3.02 21.91
CA LEU A 81 -7.23 -3.20 20.46
C LEU A 81 -6.74 -1.94 19.72
N VAL A 82 -7.15 -0.76 20.20
CA VAL A 82 -6.72 0.55 19.69
C VAL A 82 -5.27 0.83 20.08
N ARG A 83 -4.86 0.49 21.31
CA ARG A 83 -3.47 0.62 21.79
C ARG A 83 -2.49 -0.25 21.00
N GLY A 84 -2.98 -1.35 20.41
CA GLY A 84 -2.22 -2.17 19.48
C GLY A 84 -2.03 -1.54 18.09
N CYS A 85 -2.59 -0.35 17.83
CA CYS A 85 -2.54 0.32 16.54
C CYS A 85 -1.93 1.73 16.66
N ARG A 86 -1.23 2.18 15.62
CA ARG A 86 -0.89 3.60 15.45
C ARG A 86 -2.17 4.40 15.18
N LEU A 87 -2.26 5.59 15.77
CA LEU A 87 -3.39 6.51 15.54
C LEU A 87 -3.22 7.24 14.18
N PRO A 88 -4.32 7.69 13.53
CA PRO A 88 -5.70 7.65 13.99
C PRO A 88 -6.30 6.25 13.94
N ALA A 89 -7.21 5.96 14.86
CA ALA A 89 -7.94 4.69 14.91
C ALA A 89 -9.37 4.89 15.39
N VAL A 90 -10.32 4.11 14.84
CA VAL A 90 -11.73 4.08 15.24
C VAL A 90 -12.04 2.73 15.86
N LEU A 91 -12.62 2.71 17.06
CA LEU A 91 -13.23 1.52 17.65
C LEU A 91 -14.74 1.56 17.41
N ASP A 92 -15.30 0.43 17.01
CA ASP A 92 -16.74 0.25 16.87
C ASP A 92 -17.46 0.20 18.23
N GLU A 93 -18.78 0.22 18.17
CA GLU A 93 -19.69 0.17 19.32
C GLU A 93 -19.55 -1.15 20.11
N THR A 94 -19.14 -2.24 19.44
CA THR A 94 -18.96 -3.55 20.08
C THR A 94 -17.65 -3.66 20.85
N GLY A 95 -16.69 -2.75 20.62
CA GLY A 95 -15.34 -2.82 21.18
C GLY A 95 -14.46 -3.90 20.56
N MET A 96 -14.92 -4.61 19.53
CA MET A 96 -14.22 -5.74 18.91
C MET A 96 -13.59 -5.40 17.56
N LEU A 97 -14.03 -4.36 16.86
CA LEU A 97 -13.51 -3.96 15.55
C LEU A 97 -12.83 -2.58 15.62
N CYS A 98 -11.52 -2.58 15.47
CA CYS A 98 -10.71 -1.38 15.31
C CYS A 98 -10.41 -1.14 13.82
N ARG A 99 -10.63 0.07 13.33
CA ARG A 99 -10.18 0.53 12.01
C ARG A 99 -9.01 1.48 12.22
N ALA A 100 -7.82 1.14 11.73
CA ALA A 100 -6.61 1.91 12.00
C ALA A 100 -5.89 2.33 10.71
N GLY A 101 -5.25 3.49 10.80
CA GLY A 101 -4.54 4.12 9.70
C GLY A 101 -5.35 5.20 9.00
N LEU A 102 -4.65 6.24 8.55
CA LEU A 102 -5.25 7.49 8.12
C LEU A 102 -6.20 7.30 6.94
N ALA A 103 -5.77 6.63 5.86
CA ALA A 103 -6.63 6.39 4.71
C ALA A 103 -7.87 5.55 5.06
N VAL A 104 -7.73 4.56 5.94
CA VAL A 104 -8.83 3.69 6.39
C VAL A 104 -9.85 4.49 7.22
N VAL A 105 -9.38 5.23 8.22
CA VAL A 105 -10.21 6.04 9.12
C VAL A 105 -10.93 7.16 8.36
N LEU A 106 -10.23 7.92 7.52
CA LEU A 106 -10.84 9.01 6.76
C LEU A 106 -11.92 8.52 5.80
N ARG A 107 -11.71 7.36 5.15
CA ARG A 107 -12.73 6.74 4.30
C ARG A 107 -13.95 6.30 5.12
N HIS A 108 -13.72 5.70 6.29
CA HIS A 108 -14.81 5.33 7.20
C HIS A 108 -15.60 6.54 7.72
N VAL A 109 -14.95 7.68 8.00
CA VAL A 109 -15.63 8.95 8.33
C VAL A 109 -16.53 9.41 7.18
N ILE A 110 -16.06 9.34 5.92
CA ILE A 110 -16.88 9.66 4.75
C ILE A 110 -18.08 8.71 4.63
N ASP A 111 -17.85 7.40 4.67
CA ASP A 111 -18.92 6.41 4.53
C ASP A 111 -19.98 6.60 5.65
N LYS A 112 -19.57 6.71 6.93
CA LYS A 112 -20.47 7.01 8.06
C LYS A 112 -21.23 8.33 7.94
N THR A 113 -20.63 9.35 7.34
CA THR A 113 -21.31 10.63 7.08
C THR A 113 -22.38 10.47 5.99
N THR A 114 -22.11 9.68 4.96
CA THR A 114 -23.06 9.42 3.86
C THR A 114 -24.14 8.38 4.21
N GLU A 115 -23.88 7.51 5.18
CA GLU A 115 -24.90 6.67 5.82
C GLU A 115 -25.89 7.51 6.63
N ALA A 116 -25.40 8.49 7.40
CA ALA A 116 -26.24 9.38 8.20
C ALA A 116 -27.05 10.38 7.35
N ASP A 117 -26.50 10.85 6.23
CA ASP A 117 -27.20 11.71 5.27
C ASP A 117 -26.85 11.34 3.81
N PRO A 118 -27.67 10.49 3.17
CA PRO A 118 -27.48 10.09 1.77
C PRO A 118 -27.62 11.22 0.73
N SER A 119 -28.07 12.42 1.12
CA SER A 119 -28.15 13.56 0.20
C SER A 119 -26.78 14.17 -0.10
N ARG A 120 -25.79 13.94 0.78
CA ARG A 120 -24.43 14.50 0.80
C ARG A 120 -23.49 13.91 -0.26
N LYS A 121 -23.92 13.91 -1.52
CA LYS A 121 -23.19 13.35 -2.67
C LYS A 121 -21.81 14.01 -2.89
N ASN A 122 -21.66 15.28 -2.49
CA ASN A 122 -20.40 16.01 -2.49
C ASN A 122 -19.33 15.37 -1.57
N VAL A 123 -19.74 14.81 -0.43
CA VAL A 123 -18.83 14.10 0.49
C VAL A 123 -18.55 12.68 0.01
N LEU A 124 -19.54 11.98 -0.56
CA LEU A 124 -19.32 10.69 -1.22
C LEU A 124 -18.31 10.80 -2.39
N ALA A 125 -18.32 11.92 -3.10
CA ALA A 125 -17.41 12.21 -4.21
C ALA A 125 -15.92 12.28 -3.80
N LEU A 126 -15.62 12.55 -2.52
CA LEU A 126 -14.24 12.53 -2.01
C LEU A 126 -13.56 11.17 -2.20
N LEU A 127 -14.32 10.07 -2.17
CA LEU A 127 -13.78 8.73 -2.42
C LEU A 127 -13.36 8.52 -3.88
N GLY A 128 -13.58 9.49 -4.76
CA GLY A 128 -13.22 9.44 -6.17
C GLY A 128 -14.03 8.45 -6.99
N PHE A 129 -13.63 8.27 -8.26
CA PHE A 129 -14.31 7.36 -9.18
C PHE A 129 -14.33 5.93 -8.63
N LYS A 130 -15.50 5.27 -8.61
CA LYS A 130 -15.69 3.91 -8.03
C LYS A 130 -15.17 3.77 -6.57
N LYS A 131 -15.16 4.85 -5.78
CA LYS A 131 -14.64 4.89 -4.40
C LYS A 131 -13.15 4.47 -4.28
N THR A 132 -12.30 4.67 -5.29
CA THR A 132 -10.89 4.18 -5.28
C THR A 132 -9.85 5.11 -4.68
N CYS A 133 -10.16 6.39 -4.41
CA CYS A 133 -9.22 7.36 -3.83
C CYS A 133 -8.66 6.85 -2.50
N LEU A 134 -7.32 6.75 -2.40
CA LEU A 134 -6.60 6.18 -1.25
C LEU A 134 -7.12 4.79 -0.77
N LYS A 135 -7.74 3.99 -1.65
CA LYS A 135 -8.24 2.64 -1.29
C LYS A 135 -7.13 1.58 -1.22
N ALA A 136 -6.06 1.75 -1.99
CA ALA A 136 -4.95 0.81 -2.05
C ALA A 136 -3.90 1.12 -0.97
N CYS A 137 -3.36 0.08 -0.33
CA CYS A 137 -2.40 0.17 0.77
C CYS A 137 -1.14 0.96 0.37
N ALA A 138 -0.48 1.61 1.34
CA ALA A 138 0.77 2.34 1.12
C ALA A 138 1.91 1.43 0.56
N GLU A 139 1.87 0.14 0.89
CA GLU A 139 2.84 -0.87 0.49
C GLU A 139 2.80 -1.12 -1.03
N VAL A 140 1.61 -1.12 -1.63
CA VAL A 140 1.37 -1.38 -3.06
C VAL A 140 1.18 -0.09 -3.88
N SER A 141 0.75 0.99 -3.24
CA SER A 141 0.45 2.27 -3.89
C SER A 141 1.48 3.33 -3.50
N LYS A 142 2.40 3.63 -4.41
CA LYS A 142 3.35 4.74 -4.27
C LYS A 142 2.64 6.08 -3.98
N TRP A 143 1.43 6.27 -4.53
CA TRP A 143 0.63 7.48 -4.30
C TRP A 143 0.03 7.51 -2.89
N THR A 144 -0.59 6.41 -2.43
CA THR A 144 -1.12 6.34 -1.06
C THR A 144 0.03 6.56 -0.06
N ARG A 145 1.17 5.89 -0.24
CA ARG A 145 2.35 6.10 0.62
C ARG A 145 2.85 7.54 0.62
N LEU A 146 2.85 8.22 -0.52
CA LEU A 146 3.27 9.62 -0.60
C LEU A 146 2.32 10.54 0.18
N CYS A 147 1.01 10.38 0.02
CA CYS A 147 0.01 11.23 0.68
C CYS A 147 -0.18 10.88 2.17
N GLU A 148 -0.20 9.60 2.50
CA GLU A 148 -0.51 9.09 3.84
C GLU A 148 0.69 9.14 4.80
N ILE A 149 1.91 8.93 4.29
CA ILE A 149 3.12 8.79 5.13
C ILE A 149 4.18 9.81 4.71
N GLY A 150 4.57 9.82 3.44
CA GLY A 150 5.74 10.56 2.95
C GLY A 150 5.65 12.07 3.14
N ILE A 151 4.55 12.69 2.75
CA ILE A 151 4.35 14.14 2.88
C ILE A 151 4.14 14.55 4.35
N PRO A 152 3.26 13.90 5.15
CA PRO A 152 3.15 14.20 6.57
C PRO A 152 4.50 14.11 7.31
N SER A 153 5.23 13.00 7.17
CA SER A 153 6.52 12.84 7.85
C SER A 153 7.56 13.86 7.41
N ALA A 154 7.66 14.16 6.12
CA ALA A 154 8.61 15.14 5.60
C ALA A 154 8.31 16.58 6.06
N VAL A 155 7.03 16.93 6.22
CA VAL A 155 6.62 18.24 6.75
C VAL A 155 6.85 18.30 8.27
N GLU A 156 6.51 17.25 9.03
CA GLU A 156 6.81 17.18 10.47
C GLU A 156 8.31 17.20 10.77
N GLU A 157 9.14 16.66 9.88
CA GLU A 157 10.60 16.74 9.97
C GLU A 157 11.12 18.17 9.72
N HIS A 158 10.66 18.84 8.66
CA HIS A 158 10.99 20.25 8.41
C HIS A 158 10.55 21.17 9.55
N LEU A 159 9.36 20.94 10.14
CA LEU A 159 8.81 21.76 11.23
C LEU A 159 9.54 21.59 12.58
N LYS A 160 10.52 20.68 12.69
CA LYS A 160 11.39 20.55 13.87
C LYS A 160 12.59 21.49 13.82
N ASP A 161 13.10 21.80 12.63
CA ASP A 161 14.24 22.70 12.40
C ASP A 161 14.03 23.53 11.12
N PRO A 162 13.07 24.47 11.12
CA PRO A 162 12.67 25.20 9.91
C PRO A 162 13.68 26.26 9.46
N THR A 163 14.69 26.54 10.29
CA THR A 163 15.74 27.54 10.06
C THR A 163 17.03 26.96 9.47
N ASN A 164 17.07 25.65 9.24
CA ASN A 164 18.27 24.96 8.78
C ASN A 164 18.68 25.41 7.35
N PRO A 165 19.85 26.07 7.18
CA PRO A 165 20.23 26.62 5.88
C PRO A 165 20.63 25.54 4.86
N ASP A 166 21.00 24.34 5.31
CA ASP A 166 21.37 23.21 4.45
C ASP A 166 20.17 22.34 4.05
N GLN A 167 18.99 22.59 4.64
CA GLN A 167 17.79 21.78 4.37
C GLN A 167 17.13 22.18 3.04
N GLN A 168 17.43 21.39 2.00
CA GLN A 168 16.73 21.46 0.72
C GLN A 168 15.23 21.16 0.87
N LEU A 169 14.41 21.59 -0.10
CA LEU A 169 12.98 21.29 -0.13
C LEU A 169 12.74 19.77 -0.01
N PRO A 170 11.85 19.30 0.88
CA PRO A 170 11.73 17.87 1.12
C PRO A 170 11.31 17.10 -0.14
N LEU A 171 11.98 15.97 -0.41
CA LEU A 171 11.79 15.18 -1.63
C LEU A 171 10.32 14.76 -1.85
N ALA A 172 9.55 14.56 -0.78
CA ALA A 172 8.12 14.26 -0.86
C ALA A 172 7.31 15.43 -1.48
N ILE A 173 7.64 16.67 -1.11
CA ILE A 173 7.02 17.89 -1.66
C ILE A 173 7.44 18.10 -3.11
N LEU A 174 8.74 17.95 -3.42
CA LEU A 174 9.25 18.01 -4.80
C LEU A 174 8.66 16.92 -5.71
N THR A 175 8.29 15.77 -5.14
CA THR A 175 7.62 14.68 -5.87
C THR A 175 6.14 15.00 -6.13
N LEU A 176 5.46 15.65 -5.18
CA LEU A 176 4.11 16.18 -5.41
C LEU A 176 4.11 17.28 -6.49
N GLU A 177 5.07 18.20 -6.44
CA GLU A 177 5.22 19.29 -7.40
C GLU A 177 5.44 18.76 -8.82
N ARG A 178 6.46 17.90 -9.01
CA ARG A 178 6.76 17.27 -10.31
C ARG A 178 5.55 16.52 -10.88
N ARG A 179 4.91 15.69 -10.07
CA ARG A 179 3.75 14.90 -10.52
C ARG A 179 2.56 15.77 -10.94
N ARG A 180 2.42 16.97 -10.38
CA ARG A 180 1.34 17.90 -10.74
C ARG A 180 1.66 18.79 -11.95
N ALA A 181 2.89 18.75 -12.46
CA ALA A 181 3.24 19.25 -13.79
C ALA A 181 2.93 18.22 -14.91
N GLU A 182 2.69 16.95 -14.58
CA GLU A 182 2.31 15.92 -15.56
C GLU A 182 0.85 16.10 -16.06
N PRO A 183 0.53 15.70 -17.30
CA PRO A 183 -0.84 15.76 -17.82
C PRO A 183 -1.74 14.70 -17.16
N VAL A 184 -2.93 15.11 -16.75
CA VAL A 184 -3.91 14.24 -16.09
C VAL A 184 -4.48 13.22 -17.08
N LYS A 185 -4.69 11.98 -16.61
CA LYS A 185 -5.50 10.96 -17.30
C LYS A 185 -6.74 10.66 -16.45
N VAL A 186 -7.93 10.89 -16.99
CA VAL A 186 -9.21 10.65 -16.30
C VAL A 186 -10.10 9.64 -17.03
N HIS A 187 -11.08 9.08 -16.33
CA HIS A 187 -12.14 8.32 -17.01
C HIS A 187 -12.93 9.25 -17.96
N ASN A 188 -13.07 8.83 -19.22
CA ASN A 188 -13.56 9.64 -20.36
C ASN A 188 -12.65 10.82 -20.77
N ASP A 189 -11.33 10.68 -20.61
CA ASP A 189 -10.28 11.64 -21.03
C ASP A 189 -10.59 12.35 -22.38
N ASP A 190 -10.72 11.58 -23.46
CA ASP A 190 -11.04 12.06 -24.81
C ASP A 190 -12.29 12.96 -24.86
N LYS A 191 -13.34 12.61 -24.12
CA LYS A 191 -14.59 13.38 -24.10
C LYS A 191 -14.36 14.74 -23.46
N ILE A 192 -13.63 14.78 -22.35
CA ILE A 192 -13.36 16.02 -21.61
C ILE A 192 -12.38 16.90 -22.39
N ARG A 193 -11.35 16.32 -23.01
CA ARG A 193 -10.40 17.06 -23.88
C ARG A 193 -11.07 17.62 -25.15
N ARG A 194 -12.05 16.91 -25.72
CA ARG A 194 -12.91 17.44 -26.81
C ARG A 194 -13.82 18.58 -26.31
N GLN A 195 -14.30 18.54 -25.07
CA GLN A 195 -15.02 19.65 -24.46
C GLN A 195 -14.12 20.87 -24.19
N LYS A 196 -12.88 20.67 -23.69
CA LYS A 196 -11.85 21.72 -23.56
C LYS A 196 -11.59 22.41 -24.92
N LEU A 197 -11.43 21.62 -25.98
CA LEU A 197 -11.26 22.13 -27.35
C LEU A 197 -12.50 22.89 -27.87
N GLN A 198 -13.72 22.47 -27.52
CA GLN A 198 -14.95 23.20 -27.84
C GLN A 198 -14.99 24.57 -27.14
N ALA A 199 -14.66 24.63 -25.84
CA ALA A 199 -14.62 25.85 -25.05
C ALA A 199 -13.56 26.82 -25.59
N GLN A 200 -12.33 26.35 -25.83
CA GLN A 200 -11.25 27.16 -26.40
C GLN A 200 -11.63 27.73 -27.79
N LYS A 201 -12.26 26.94 -28.66
CA LYS A 201 -12.76 27.41 -29.97
C LYS A 201 -13.91 28.42 -29.85
N ARG A 202 -14.78 28.31 -28.82
CA ARG A 202 -15.84 29.29 -28.52
C ARG A 202 -15.25 30.61 -28.02
N ASN A 203 -14.32 30.57 -27.08
CA ASN A 203 -13.70 31.78 -26.51
C ASN A 203 -12.93 32.58 -27.58
N LYS A 204 -12.17 31.91 -28.46
CA LYS A 204 -11.51 32.57 -29.61
C LYS A 204 -12.51 33.26 -30.56
N LYS A 205 -13.70 32.68 -30.78
CA LYS A 205 -14.76 33.31 -31.60
C LYS A 205 -15.42 34.51 -30.92
N ASN A 206 -15.51 34.53 -29.58
CA ASN A 206 -16.08 35.64 -28.83
C ASN A 206 -15.09 36.81 -28.71
N GLN A 207 -13.80 36.54 -28.45
CA GLN A 207 -12.75 37.57 -28.47
C GLN A 207 -12.64 38.25 -29.85
N GLY A 208 -12.78 37.50 -30.95
CA GLY A 208 -12.82 38.06 -32.30
C GLY A 208 -14.02 38.96 -32.64
N LYS A 209 -14.98 39.14 -31.71
CA LYS A 209 -16.10 40.10 -31.82
C LYS A 209 -15.98 41.28 -30.84
N GLY A 210 -14.95 41.30 -29.99
CA GLY A 210 -14.59 42.45 -29.17
C GLY A 210 -13.92 43.56 -29.99
N ASN A 211 -14.01 44.80 -29.49
CA ASN A 211 -13.62 46.03 -30.19
C ASN A 211 -12.19 45.99 -30.79
N ARG A 212 -12.02 46.40 -32.05
CA ARG A 212 -10.76 46.24 -32.82
C ARG A 212 -9.59 47.15 -32.41
N ASN A 213 -9.73 47.96 -31.36
CA ASN A 213 -8.77 49.00 -30.97
C ASN A 213 -8.10 48.72 -29.60
N ALA A 214 -7.42 47.59 -29.48
CA ALA A 214 -6.41 47.36 -28.44
C ALA A 214 -5.27 46.52 -29.03
N GLN A 215 -4.03 46.99 -28.89
CA GLN A 215 -2.83 46.22 -29.22
C GLN A 215 -2.74 45.00 -28.26
N PRO A 216 -2.39 43.80 -28.75
CA PRO A 216 -2.19 42.65 -27.89
C PRO A 216 -0.82 42.72 -27.21
N GLU A 217 -0.80 43.08 -25.93
CA GLU A 217 0.35 42.90 -25.03
C GLU A 217 0.81 41.42 -25.03
N PRO A 218 2.09 41.11 -25.31
CA PRO A 218 2.57 39.74 -25.43
C PRO A 218 2.74 39.08 -24.05
N GLY A 219 1.75 38.31 -23.61
CA GLY A 219 1.86 37.49 -22.40
C GLY A 219 0.59 36.77 -21.93
N GLN A 220 -0.60 37.17 -22.39
CA GLN A 220 -1.87 36.62 -21.92
C GLN A 220 -2.30 35.36 -22.70
N SER A 221 -1.82 34.17 -22.30
CA SER A 221 -2.24 32.90 -22.93
C SER A 221 -2.45 31.66 -22.03
N PRO A 222 -1.95 31.56 -20.78
CA PRO A 222 -2.28 30.42 -19.91
C PRO A 222 -3.60 30.58 -19.14
N GLN A 223 -3.76 31.67 -18.38
CA GLN A 223 -4.72 31.73 -17.25
C GLN A 223 -6.21 31.55 -17.61
N VAL A 224 -6.63 31.92 -18.83
CA VAL A 224 -8.05 31.86 -19.23
C VAL A 224 -8.52 30.42 -19.54
N SER A 225 -7.60 29.47 -19.80
CA SER A 225 -7.97 28.06 -19.98
C SER A 225 -8.18 27.35 -18.63
N ASP A 226 -7.35 27.69 -17.64
CA ASP A 226 -7.35 27.13 -16.29
C ASP A 226 -8.66 27.40 -15.52
N GLU A 227 -9.17 28.63 -15.61
CA GLU A 227 -10.37 29.05 -14.90
C GLU A 227 -11.62 28.26 -15.35
N HIS A 228 -11.69 27.87 -16.63
CA HIS A 228 -12.80 27.07 -17.13
C HIS A 228 -12.77 25.63 -16.59
N GLU A 229 -11.58 25.03 -16.45
CA GLU A 229 -11.45 23.68 -15.87
C GLU A 229 -11.87 23.68 -14.41
N LEU A 230 -11.41 24.68 -13.65
CA LEU A 230 -11.78 24.89 -12.25
C LEU A 230 -13.30 25.10 -12.08
N ARG A 231 -13.92 26.02 -12.84
CA ARG A 231 -15.38 26.21 -12.83
C ARG A 231 -16.15 24.92 -13.19
N THR A 232 -15.63 24.11 -14.13
CA THR A 232 -16.24 22.82 -14.51
C THR A 232 -16.09 21.76 -13.41
N ALA A 233 -14.98 21.77 -12.68
CA ALA A 233 -14.74 20.89 -11.55
C ALA A 233 -15.64 21.24 -10.35
N LEU A 234 -15.68 22.52 -9.97
CA LEU A 234 -16.51 23.05 -8.90
C LEU A 234 -18.01 22.81 -9.17
N ALA A 235 -18.46 22.98 -10.43
CA ALA A 235 -19.83 22.68 -10.82
C ALA A 235 -20.25 21.19 -10.67
N LYS A 236 -19.31 20.26 -10.47
CA LYS A 236 -19.63 18.86 -10.10
C LYS A 236 -19.68 18.61 -8.60
N LEU A 237 -19.19 19.56 -7.78
CA LEU A 237 -19.28 19.52 -6.32
C LEU A 237 -20.58 20.21 -5.84
N SER A 238 -21.07 21.19 -6.60
CA SER A 238 -22.41 21.76 -6.43
C SER A 238 -23.50 20.72 -6.63
N VAL A 239 -24.55 20.77 -5.81
CA VAL A 239 -25.69 19.82 -5.82
C VAL A 239 -26.68 20.12 -6.97
N ASP A 240 -26.58 21.30 -7.58
CA ASP A 240 -27.48 21.74 -8.64
C ASP A 240 -27.36 20.89 -9.92
N PRO A 241 -28.49 20.51 -10.55
CA PRO A 241 -28.48 19.75 -11.79
C PRO A 241 -27.93 20.60 -12.94
N VAL A 242 -26.66 20.35 -13.31
CA VAL A 242 -26.05 20.93 -14.51
C VAL A 242 -26.95 20.60 -15.72
N PRO A 243 -27.48 21.60 -16.46
CA PRO A 243 -28.37 21.33 -17.58
C PRO A 243 -27.67 20.49 -18.64
N THR A 244 -28.15 19.26 -18.87
CA THR A 244 -27.68 18.41 -19.97
C THR A 244 -28.23 18.91 -21.30
N ALA A 245 -27.76 20.07 -21.73
CA ALA A 245 -27.98 20.58 -23.07
C ALA A 245 -27.30 19.64 -24.07
N ALA A 246 -28.09 18.76 -24.69
CA ALA A 246 -27.67 17.83 -25.74
C ALA A 246 -27.27 18.57 -27.03
N THR A 247 -26.21 19.36 -26.95
CA THR A 247 -25.62 20.05 -28.11
C THR A 247 -24.86 19.03 -28.93
N ARG A 248 -25.47 18.63 -30.05
CA ARG A 248 -24.91 17.75 -31.07
C ARG A 248 -23.52 18.29 -31.48
N GLU A 249 -22.47 17.56 -31.13
CA GLU A 249 -21.09 18.04 -31.31
C GLU A 249 -20.79 18.34 -32.78
N ASN A 250 -20.10 19.46 -33.04
CA ASN A 250 -19.68 19.82 -34.39
C ASN A 250 -18.74 18.74 -34.99
N SER A 251 -18.98 18.42 -36.26
CA SER A 251 -18.23 17.44 -37.06
C SER A 251 -16.71 17.59 -36.94
N ASP A 252 -16.24 18.83 -36.89
CA ASP A 252 -14.84 19.20 -36.99
C ASP A 252 -14.06 18.97 -35.68
N ILE A 253 -14.74 18.50 -34.63
CA ILE A 253 -14.17 18.19 -33.32
C ILE A 253 -14.17 16.67 -33.08
N ARG A 254 -15.08 15.94 -33.73
CA ARG A 254 -15.03 14.47 -33.82
C ARG A 254 -13.88 13.98 -34.70
N LYS A 255 -13.56 14.72 -35.77
CA LYS A 255 -12.47 14.41 -36.71
C LYS A 255 -11.05 14.65 -36.16
N VAL A 256 -10.89 15.26 -34.99
CA VAL A 256 -9.58 15.52 -34.38
C VAL A 256 -9.01 14.23 -33.77
N LYS A 257 -7.75 13.89 -34.08
CA LYS A 257 -7.07 12.72 -33.50
C LYS A 257 -6.83 12.94 -32.00
N THR A 258 -6.84 11.86 -31.22
CA THR A 258 -6.64 11.91 -29.76
C THR A 258 -5.26 12.46 -29.35
N THR A 259 -4.25 12.34 -30.21
CA THR A 259 -2.93 12.97 -30.06
C THR A 259 -2.99 14.50 -30.11
N ASP A 260 -3.95 15.05 -30.86
CA ASP A 260 -4.01 16.47 -31.22
C ASP A 260 -5.01 17.24 -30.32
N LEU A 261 -5.64 16.54 -29.36
CA LEU A 261 -6.51 17.13 -28.36
C LEU A 261 -5.66 17.80 -27.26
N PRO A 262 -6.07 18.97 -26.72
CA PRO A 262 -5.33 19.63 -25.65
C PRO A 262 -5.22 18.71 -24.42
N PRO A 263 -4.09 18.71 -23.70
CA PRO A 263 -3.94 17.95 -22.45
C PRO A 263 -4.86 18.51 -21.36
N LEU A 264 -5.17 17.67 -20.36
CA LEU A 264 -5.84 18.09 -19.12
C LEU A 264 -4.78 18.38 -18.07
N GLU A 265 -5.00 19.43 -17.28
CA GLU A 265 -4.08 19.86 -16.22
C GLU A 265 -4.63 19.51 -14.84
N HIS A 266 -3.74 19.39 -13.85
CA HIS A 266 -4.13 19.14 -12.47
C HIS A 266 -4.84 20.37 -11.88
N VAL A 267 -6.18 20.35 -11.84
CA VAL A 267 -6.99 21.28 -11.04
C VAL A 267 -6.75 21.00 -9.56
N PHE A 268 -6.83 19.73 -9.19
CA PHE A 268 -6.71 19.16 -7.84
C PHE A 268 -5.61 18.09 -7.81
N ALA A 269 -5.30 17.54 -6.63
CA ALA A 269 -4.12 16.71 -6.40
C ALA A 269 -4.07 15.44 -7.27
N GLU A 270 -5.20 14.75 -7.45
CA GLU A 270 -5.28 13.56 -8.29
C GLU A 270 -5.67 13.83 -9.75
N GLY A 271 -6.19 15.02 -10.06
CA GLY A 271 -6.60 15.37 -11.42
C GLY A 271 -7.59 16.52 -11.47
N LEU A 272 -8.76 16.29 -12.07
CA LEU A 272 -9.78 17.31 -12.29
C LEU A 272 -10.75 17.52 -11.11
N TYR A 273 -10.81 16.62 -10.14
CA TYR A 273 -11.84 16.65 -9.09
C TYR A 273 -11.20 16.68 -7.71
N PHE A 274 -11.82 17.41 -6.79
CA PHE A 274 -11.44 17.44 -5.38
C PHE A 274 -11.76 16.07 -4.76
N THR A 275 -10.74 15.37 -4.28
CA THR A 275 -10.86 14.05 -3.65
C THR A 275 -10.34 14.06 -2.22
N LEU A 276 -10.44 12.93 -1.53
CA LEU A 276 -9.91 12.75 -0.19
C LEU A 276 -8.39 13.04 -0.12
N THR A 277 -7.67 12.86 -1.24
CA THR A 277 -6.25 13.22 -1.32
C THR A 277 -6.02 14.72 -1.15
N ASP A 278 -6.89 15.60 -1.66
CA ASP A 278 -6.78 17.04 -1.41
C ASP A 278 -7.02 17.39 0.07
N VAL A 279 -7.96 16.69 0.71
CA VAL A 279 -8.27 16.82 2.15
C VAL A 279 -7.08 16.38 3.02
N VAL A 280 -6.39 15.29 2.63
CA VAL A 280 -5.17 14.82 3.29
C VAL A 280 -4.01 15.81 3.13
N LEU A 281 -3.84 16.37 1.94
CA LEU A 281 -2.70 17.25 1.67
C LEU A 281 -2.86 18.65 2.27
N LEU A 282 -4.08 19.20 2.36
CA LEU A 282 -4.26 20.62 2.73
C LEU A 282 -3.64 21.00 4.08
N PRO A 283 -3.85 20.28 5.20
CA PRO A 283 -3.22 20.64 6.48
C PRO A 283 -1.69 20.52 6.46
N CYS A 284 -1.14 19.53 5.75
CA CYS A 284 0.31 19.37 5.60
C CYS A 284 0.91 20.53 4.83
N ILE A 285 0.34 20.85 3.66
CA ILE A 285 0.85 21.91 2.80
C ILE A 285 0.63 23.29 3.43
N TYR A 286 -0.46 23.49 4.19
CA TYR A 286 -0.66 24.70 4.98
C TYR A 286 0.50 24.94 5.96
N GLN A 287 0.79 23.99 6.86
CA GLN A 287 1.86 24.17 7.85
C GLN A 287 3.23 24.34 7.18
N TYR A 288 3.49 23.61 6.08
CA TYR A 288 4.71 23.74 5.30
C TYR A 288 4.86 25.12 4.65
N LEU A 289 3.80 25.65 4.02
CA LEU A 289 3.82 26.99 3.40
C LEU A 289 3.95 28.11 4.44
N CYS A 290 3.34 27.99 5.61
CA CYS A 290 3.56 28.93 6.71
C CYS A 290 5.02 28.95 7.18
N SER A 291 5.64 27.77 7.34
CA SER A 291 7.06 27.65 7.68
C SER A 291 7.97 28.27 6.62
N LEU A 292 7.77 27.92 5.34
CA LEU A 292 8.51 28.52 4.23
C LEU A 292 8.33 30.03 4.17
N GLN A 293 7.12 30.56 4.34
CA GLN A 293 6.90 32.00 4.30
C GLN A 293 7.59 32.75 5.46
N ALA A 294 7.73 32.12 6.63
CA ALA A 294 8.41 32.69 7.78
C ALA A 294 9.95 32.63 7.68
N HIS A 295 10.51 31.55 7.12
CA HIS A 295 11.95 31.25 7.22
C HIS A 295 12.69 31.16 5.87
N ALA A 296 12.00 30.83 4.77
CA ALA A 296 12.60 30.55 3.47
C ALA A 296 11.71 31.04 2.30
N ALA A 297 11.20 32.28 2.41
CA ALA A 297 10.17 32.80 1.50
C ALA A 297 10.61 32.86 0.03
N SER A 298 11.91 32.96 -0.22
CA SER A 298 12.50 32.83 -1.56
C SER A 298 12.14 31.49 -2.20
N SER A 299 12.27 30.37 -1.50
CA SER A 299 12.05 29.00 -1.99
C SER A 299 10.66 28.73 -2.57
N LEU A 300 9.67 29.58 -2.29
CA LEU A 300 8.31 29.50 -2.85
C LEU A 300 8.29 29.56 -4.39
N HIS A 301 9.28 30.17 -5.04
CA HIS A 301 9.36 30.18 -6.52
C HIS A 301 9.57 28.78 -7.15
N GLN A 302 10.05 27.80 -6.36
CA GLN A 302 10.27 26.43 -6.81
C GLN A 302 9.01 25.56 -6.74
N LEU A 303 7.89 26.09 -6.23
CA LEU A 303 6.64 25.37 -5.99
C LEU A 303 5.41 26.00 -6.71
N PRO A 304 5.52 26.44 -7.98
CA PRO A 304 4.44 27.17 -8.66
C PRO A 304 3.16 26.35 -8.86
N HIS A 305 3.25 25.04 -9.09
CA HIS A 305 2.08 24.18 -9.20
C HIS A 305 1.42 24.00 -7.84
N LEU A 306 2.18 23.77 -6.76
CA LEU A 306 1.68 23.63 -5.38
C LEU A 306 0.91 24.87 -4.94
N LEU A 307 1.49 26.06 -5.15
CA LEU A 307 0.82 27.34 -4.85
C LEU A 307 -0.48 27.50 -5.66
N ARG A 308 -0.48 27.12 -6.95
CA ARG A 308 -1.71 27.16 -7.78
C ARG A 308 -2.80 26.22 -7.25
N TRP A 309 -2.44 25.04 -6.75
CA TRP A 309 -3.40 24.11 -6.11
C TRP A 309 -3.90 24.62 -4.77
N TYR A 310 -3.00 25.17 -3.95
CA TYR A 310 -3.37 25.73 -2.65
C TYR A 310 -4.38 26.87 -2.80
N SER A 311 -4.25 27.71 -3.83
CA SER A 311 -5.27 28.70 -4.21
C SER A 311 -6.59 28.05 -4.64
N ARG A 312 -6.56 27.04 -5.54
CA ARG A 312 -7.76 26.37 -6.06
C ARG A 312 -8.55 25.62 -4.99
N VAL A 313 -7.88 25.05 -3.99
CA VAL A 313 -8.51 24.34 -2.87
C VAL A 313 -9.32 25.30 -1.98
N GLN A 314 -8.94 26.57 -1.87
CA GLN A 314 -9.71 27.58 -1.14
C GLN A 314 -11.04 27.93 -1.83
N GLU A 315 -11.16 27.75 -3.15
CA GLU A 315 -12.39 27.96 -3.91
C GLU A 315 -13.42 26.82 -3.73
N VAL A 316 -13.04 25.71 -3.09
CA VAL A 316 -13.93 24.57 -2.84
C VAL A 316 -14.91 24.90 -1.71
N PRO A 317 -16.25 24.79 -1.93
CA PRO A 317 -17.24 25.06 -0.89
C PRO A 317 -16.99 24.26 0.39
N GLY A 318 -17.00 24.95 1.53
CA GLY A 318 -16.77 24.35 2.86
C GLY A 318 -15.31 24.30 3.32
N VAL A 319 -14.31 24.39 2.42
CA VAL A 319 -12.88 24.31 2.81
C VAL A 319 -12.47 25.46 3.72
N LEU A 320 -12.74 26.72 3.33
CA LEU A 320 -12.38 27.89 4.15
C LEU A 320 -13.04 27.89 5.53
N ARG A 321 -14.29 27.40 5.63
CA ARG A 321 -15.00 27.22 6.91
C ARG A 321 -14.27 26.19 7.78
N ALA A 322 -14.02 25.01 7.21
CA ALA A 322 -13.41 23.91 7.95
C ALA A 322 -11.96 24.20 8.38
N ALA A 323 -11.22 24.90 7.54
CA ALA A 323 -9.88 25.36 7.86
C ALA A 323 -9.89 26.33 9.05
N LYS A 324 -10.80 27.32 9.04
CA LYS A 324 -10.98 28.27 10.14
C LYS A 324 -11.40 27.58 11.45
N GLU A 325 -12.27 26.58 11.39
CA GLU A 325 -12.66 25.78 12.56
C GLU A 325 -11.50 24.94 13.12
N CYS A 326 -10.54 24.55 12.29
CA CYS A 326 -9.30 23.89 12.68
C CYS A 326 -8.14 24.86 12.99
N GLY A 327 -8.40 26.16 13.14
CA GLY A 327 -7.36 27.16 13.44
C GLY A 327 -6.40 27.47 12.29
N MET A 328 -6.73 27.07 11.06
CA MET A 328 -5.92 27.31 9.86
C MET A 328 -6.44 28.56 9.11
N ASP A 329 -5.65 29.63 9.13
CA ASP A 329 -5.88 30.80 8.27
C ASP A 329 -5.22 30.59 6.91
N LEU A 330 -6.00 30.21 5.90
CA LEU A 330 -5.49 29.89 4.56
C LEU A 330 -5.13 31.14 3.71
N SER A 331 -5.09 32.34 4.30
CA SER A 331 -4.77 33.57 3.56
C SER A 331 -3.43 33.45 2.82
N ILE A 332 -3.45 33.91 1.56
CA ILE A 332 -2.48 33.52 0.53
C ILE A 332 -1.05 33.96 0.90
N PRO A 333 -0.04 33.06 0.81
CA PRO A 333 1.36 33.43 0.92
C PRO A 333 1.73 34.49 -0.13
N ARG A 334 2.13 35.68 0.34
CA ARG A 334 2.49 36.80 -0.55
C ARG A 334 3.84 36.53 -1.22
N VAL A 335 3.81 36.00 -2.44
CA VAL A 335 4.99 35.97 -3.31
C VAL A 335 5.30 37.40 -3.75
N LEU A 336 6.27 38.03 -3.09
CA LEU A 336 6.83 39.33 -3.48
C LEU A 336 7.69 39.13 -4.74
N MET A 337 7.06 39.19 -5.91
CA MET A 337 7.76 39.21 -7.19
C MET A 337 8.42 40.58 -7.43
N SER A 338 9.55 40.85 -6.77
CA SER A 338 10.52 41.83 -7.29
C SER A 338 11.30 41.17 -8.42
N GLY A 339 11.27 41.76 -9.61
CA GLY A 339 11.76 41.13 -10.83
C GLY A 339 13.24 40.73 -10.79
N LEU A 340 13.48 39.43 -10.95
CA LEU A 340 14.75 38.85 -11.39
C LEU A 340 14.46 37.95 -12.60
N PRO A 341 15.43 37.74 -13.52
CA PRO A 341 15.20 36.99 -14.75
C PRO A 341 14.78 35.55 -14.47
N ALA A 342 13.98 34.96 -15.37
CA ALA A 342 13.72 33.53 -15.33
C ALA A 342 15.05 32.75 -15.43
N PRO A 343 15.29 31.73 -14.59
CA PRO A 343 16.52 30.95 -14.68
C PRO A 343 16.58 30.23 -16.02
N SER A 344 17.70 30.38 -16.71
CA SER A 344 18.08 29.55 -17.86
C SER A 344 18.16 28.07 -17.44
N ALA A 345 17.86 27.17 -18.36
CA ALA A 345 17.69 25.73 -18.09
C ALA A 345 18.98 24.94 -17.75
N GLU A 346 20.02 25.60 -17.25
CA GLU A 346 21.37 25.05 -17.07
C GLU A 346 21.83 25.00 -15.59
N ASP A 347 21.17 25.70 -14.66
CA ASP A 347 21.54 25.75 -13.23
C ASP A 347 20.86 24.65 -12.36
N ILE A 348 20.46 23.52 -12.96
CA ILE A 348 19.95 22.36 -12.22
C ILE A 348 21.17 21.53 -11.77
N PRO A 349 21.36 21.24 -10.46
CA PRO A 349 22.43 20.36 -10.02
C PRO A 349 22.33 18.99 -10.70
N PRO A 350 23.44 18.42 -11.21
CA PRO A 350 23.41 17.06 -11.74
C PRO A 350 22.96 16.10 -10.63
N SER A 351 22.14 15.13 -11.01
CA SER A 351 21.48 14.21 -10.10
C SER A 351 22.47 13.51 -9.15
N PRO A 352 22.12 13.34 -7.87
CA PRO A 352 22.43 12.08 -7.22
C PRO A 352 21.68 11.04 -8.04
N SER A 353 22.40 10.20 -8.77
CA SER A 353 21.81 9.09 -9.50
C SER A 353 21.03 8.22 -8.51
N GLU A 354 19.69 8.31 -8.54
CA GLU A 354 18.90 7.12 -8.25
C GLU A 354 19.47 6.00 -9.13
N PRO A 355 19.53 4.74 -8.66
CA PRO A 355 19.90 3.65 -9.53
C PRO A 355 18.84 3.57 -10.62
N GLU A 356 19.13 4.13 -11.79
CA GLU A 356 18.46 3.71 -12.99
C GLU A 356 18.66 2.19 -13.04
N GLU A 357 17.56 1.44 -13.02
CA GLU A 357 17.57 0.07 -13.52
C GLU A 357 17.95 0.18 -14.99
N GLY A 358 19.26 0.16 -15.22
CA GLY A 358 19.82 0.25 -16.56
C GLY A 358 19.14 -0.81 -17.40
N LYS A 359 18.74 -0.42 -18.60
CA LYS A 359 18.42 -1.37 -19.68
C LYS A 359 19.71 -2.03 -20.16
N GLU A 360 20.40 -2.68 -19.23
CA GLU A 360 21.40 -3.67 -19.54
C GLU A 360 20.67 -4.71 -20.37
N THR A 361 20.97 -4.73 -21.67
CA THR A 361 20.35 -5.67 -22.62
C THR A 361 21.03 -7.04 -22.50
N THR A 362 21.32 -7.42 -21.26
CA THR A 362 21.53 -8.79 -20.84
C THR A 362 20.20 -9.49 -21.09
N LEU A 363 20.22 -10.62 -21.80
CA LEU A 363 19.05 -11.46 -22.06
C LEU A 363 18.57 -12.12 -20.75
N GLN A 364 18.02 -11.32 -19.83
CA GLN A 364 17.20 -11.81 -18.75
C GLN A 364 15.94 -12.38 -19.38
N LEU A 365 16.01 -13.69 -19.65
CA LEU A 365 14.88 -14.55 -19.94
C LEU A 365 13.77 -14.20 -18.96
N ARG A 366 12.72 -13.52 -19.44
CA ARG A 366 11.51 -13.29 -18.65
C ARG A 366 11.09 -14.64 -18.09
N PHE A 367 11.02 -14.74 -16.77
CA PHE A 367 10.62 -15.97 -16.11
C PHE A 367 9.13 -16.22 -16.36
N VAL A 368 8.82 -16.83 -17.51
CA VAL A 368 7.48 -17.28 -17.88
C VAL A 368 7.29 -18.68 -17.29
N GLY A 369 6.98 -18.71 -15.99
CA GLY A 369 6.75 -19.94 -15.25
C GLY A 369 5.83 -19.70 -14.05
N GLY A 370 4.67 -20.36 -14.04
CA GLY A 370 3.92 -20.56 -12.80
C GLY A 370 4.64 -21.58 -11.89
N PRO A 371 4.18 -21.81 -10.65
CA PRO A 371 4.85 -22.72 -9.72
C PRO A 371 5.00 -24.16 -10.24
N ARG A 372 4.06 -24.66 -11.04
CA ARG A 372 4.09 -26.02 -11.61
C ARG A 372 5.28 -26.30 -12.54
N PRO A 373 5.51 -25.53 -13.63
CA PRO A 373 6.71 -25.71 -14.44
C PRO A 373 8.01 -25.34 -13.72
N THR A 374 7.99 -24.80 -12.50
CA THR A 374 9.20 -24.56 -11.70
C THR A 374 9.67 -25.84 -11.00
N MET A 375 8.78 -26.53 -10.27
CA MET A 375 9.15 -27.76 -9.57
C MET A 375 9.61 -28.86 -10.54
N THR A 376 8.93 -29.02 -11.67
CA THR A 376 9.35 -29.98 -12.71
C THR A 376 10.73 -29.62 -13.27
N LYS A 377 11.02 -28.35 -13.57
CA LYS A 377 12.35 -27.92 -14.05
C LYS A 377 13.45 -28.12 -13.01
N LEU A 378 13.15 -27.94 -11.73
CA LEU A 378 14.10 -28.22 -10.64
C LEU A 378 14.43 -29.71 -10.60
N GLN A 379 13.42 -30.58 -10.62
CA GLN A 379 13.59 -32.04 -10.68
C GLN A 379 14.33 -32.50 -11.95
N GLU A 380 13.98 -31.97 -13.13
CA GLU A 380 14.69 -32.20 -14.40
C GLU A 380 16.17 -31.74 -14.34
N SER A 381 16.48 -30.78 -13.47
CA SER A 381 17.85 -30.29 -13.21
C SER A 381 18.55 -31.02 -12.04
N GLY A 382 17.95 -32.08 -11.49
CA GLY A 382 18.50 -32.83 -10.35
C GLY A 382 18.39 -32.11 -8.99
N ILE A 383 17.57 -31.07 -8.90
CA ILE A 383 17.31 -30.32 -7.66
C ILE A 383 15.96 -30.78 -7.09
N GLU A 384 16.02 -31.67 -6.10
CA GLU A 384 14.85 -32.11 -5.35
C GLU A 384 14.67 -31.28 -4.07
N ALA A 385 13.42 -31.11 -3.64
CA ALA A 385 13.11 -30.50 -2.36
C ALA A 385 13.14 -31.57 -1.26
N GLU A 386 14.03 -31.42 -0.30
CA GLU A 386 14.03 -32.25 0.90
C GLU A 386 12.89 -31.81 1.83
N PHE A 387 11.99 -32.74 2.15
CA PHE A 387 10.82 -32.47 2.98
C PHE A 387 10.93 -33.19 4.33
N THR A 388 10.88 -32.44 5.42
CA THR A 388 10.71 -33.00 6.77
C THR A 388 9.23 -33.25 7.06
N PRO A 389 8.87 -34.38 7.72
CA PRO A 389 7.49 -34.69 8.07
C PRO A 389 6.91 -33.65 9.05
N HIS A 390 5.59 -33.50 9.04
CA HIS A 390 4.89 -32.63 9.98
C HIS A 390 5.08 -33.14 11.43
N PRO A 391 5.42 -32.28 12.42
CA PRO A 391 5.65 -32.69 13.81
C PRO A 391 4.45 -33.36 14.47
N CYS A 392 3.23 -32.97 14.07
CA CYS A 392 1.98 -33.53 14.57
C CYS A 392 1.18 -34.09 13.38
N PRO A 393 1.54 -35.26 12.80
CA PRO A 393 0.95 -35.73 11.55
C PRO A 393 -0.49 -36.24 11.72
N ASP A 394 -0.80 -36.81 12.89
CA ASP A 394 -2.11 -37.38 13.23
C ASP A 394 -3.10 -36.35 13.82
N TRP A 395 -2.64 -35.12 14.06
CA TRP A 395 -3.46 -34.07 14.67
C TRP A 395 -4.43 -33.48 13.64
N THR A 396 -5.72 -33.44 13.99
CA THR A 396 -6.76 -32.84 13.15
C THR A 396 -7.80 -32.12 14.00
N LEU A 397 -8.36 -31.02 13.48
CA LEU A 397 -9.57 -30.43 14.05
C LEU A 397 -10.76 -31.41 13.89
N PRO A 398 -11.68 -31.48 14.86
CA PRO A 398 -12.83 -32.38 14.81
C PRO A 398 -13.93 -31.82 13.90
N TRP A 399 -13.65 -31.78 12.59
CA TRP A 399 -14.44 -31.07 11.58
C TRP A 399 -15.94 -31.41 11.52
N ASP A 400 -16.33 -32.59 12.01
CA ASP A 400 -17.71 -33.06 12.00
C ASP A 400 -18.51 -32.63 13.25
N SER A 401 -17.83 -32.17 14.32
CA SER A 401 -18.47 -31.57 15.51
C SER A 401 -18.32 -30.05 15.59
N LEU A 402 -17.42 -29.45 14.79
CA LEU A 402 -17.28 -27.99 14.72
C LEU A 402 -18.51 -27.32 14.08
N PRO A 403 -19.00 -26.19 14.63
CA PRO A 403 -20.11 -25.46 14.02
C PRO A 403 -19.81 -25.00 12.59
N GLY A 404 -20.85 -24.93 11.76
CA GLY A 404 -20.74 -24.60 10.33
C GLY A 404 -20.00 -23.30 10.03
N ALA A 405 -20.09 -22.30 10.92
CA ALA A 405 -19.41 -21.01 10.75
C ALA A 405 -17.87 -21.10 10.84
N ILE A 406 -17.28 -22.18 11.38
CA ILE A 406 -15.83 -22.44 11.36
C ILE A 406 -15.41 -23.14 10.06
N SER A 407 -16.28 -24.00 9.52
CA SER A 407 -15.99 -24.79 8.32
C SER A 407 -15.73 -23.90 7.09
N PRO A 408 -14.76 -24.22 6.21
CA PRO A 408 -14.45 -23.44 5.01
C PRO A 408 -15.45 -23.66 3.85
N THR A 409 -16.72 -23.85 4.17
CA THR A 409 -17.82 -24.24 3.26
C THR A 409 -18.63 -23.03 2.72
N GLU A 410 -18.09 -21.82 2.77
CA GLU A 410 -18.76 -20.64 2.21
C GLU A 410 -18.79 -20.65 0.66
N GLY A 411 -20.00 -20.68 0.09
CA GLY A 411 -20.25 -20.51 -1.35
C GLY A 411 -20.22 -21.80 -2.19
N ASN A 412 -20.37 -21.66 -3.52
CA ASN A 412 -20.32 -22.77 -4.49
C ASN A 412 -18.87 -23.28 -4.71
N VAL A 413 -18.22 -23.69 -3.63
CA VAL A 413 -16.83 -24.17 -3.59
C VAL A 413 -16.85 -25.70 -3.69
N SER A 414 -16.09 -26.26 -4.63
CA SER A 414 -16.07 -27.72 -4.81
C SER A 414 -15.48 -28.45 -3.59
N ASN A 415 -16.03 -29.63 -3.28
CA ASN A 415 -15.65 -30.44 -2.10
C ASN A 415 -14.12 -30.62 -1.96
N ILE A 416 -13.38 -30.76 -3.07
CA ILE A 416 -11.91 -30.89 -3.08
C ILE A 416 -11.23 -29.64 -2.50
N ARG A 417 -11.73 -28.43 -2.80
CA ARG A 417 -11.18 -27.18 -2.25
C ARG A 417 -11.46 -27.05 -0.76
N VAL A 418 -12.63 -27.51 -0.29
CA VAL A 418 -12.97 -27.56 1.15
C VAL A 418 -12.02 -28.48 1.89
N VAL A 419 -11.78 -29.70 1.40
CA VAL A 419 -10.82 -30.67 2.00
C VAL A 419 -9.41 -30.08 2.07
N ARG A 420 -8.90 -29.51 0.98
CA ARG A 420 -7.57 -28.85 0.97
C ARG A 420 -7.48 -27.69 1.95
N LYS A 421 -8.54 -26.89 2.09
CA LYS A 421 -8.57 -25.78 3.07
C LYS A 421 -8.60 -26.32 4.50
N ARG A 422 -9.34 -27.39 4.79
CA ARG A 422 -9.30 -28.09 6.09
C ARG A 422 -7.90 -28.62 6.42
N GLN A 423 -7.18 -29.19 5.45
CA GLN A 423 -5.80 -29.64 5.61
C GLN A 423 -4.82 -28.49 5.89
N GLN A 424 -4.91 -27.37 5.14
CA GLN A 424 -4.13 -26.16 5.44
C GLN A 424 -4.37 -25.66 6.87
N LEU A 425 -5.63 -25.64 7.31
CA LEU A 425 -6.00 -25.20 8.66
C LEU A 425 -5.51 -26.17 9.74
N ASN A 426 -5.62 -27.49 9.53
CA ASN A 426 -5.09 -28.50 10.45
C ASN A 426 -3.60 -28.29 10.72
N ASN A 427 -2.78 -28.18 9.65
CA ASN A 427 -1.33 -28.02 9.78
C ASN A 427 -0.98 -26.77 10.62
N LEU A 428 -1.58 -25.62 10.31
CA LEU A 428 -1.25 -24.37 11.01
C LEU A 428 -1.79 -24.36 12.45
N VAL A 429 -3.02 -24.84 12.70
CA VAL A 429 -3.59 -24.85 14.06
C VAL A 429 -2.85 -25.84 14.96
N ALA A 430 -2.41 -27.00 14.45
CA ALA A 430 -1.57 -27.94 15.20
C ALA A 430 -0.30 -27.25 15.72
N MET A 431 0.45 -26.61 14.82
CA MET A 431 1.71 -25.94 15.18
C MET A 431 1.51 -24.77 16.15
N VAL A 432 0.42 -24.01 16.01
CA VAL A 432 0.12 -22.91 16.95
C VAL A 432 -0.29 -23.45 18.31
N THR A 433 -1.00 -24.58 18.38
CA THR A 433 -1.44 -25.20 19.63
C THR A 433 -0.25 -25.68 20.47
N GLU A 434 0.79 -26.24 19.85
CA GLU A 434 2.04 -26.62 20.53
C GLU A 434 2.83 -25.41 21.08
N LEU A 435 2.71 -24.24 20.44
CA LEU A 435 3.41 -23.00 20.82
C LEU A 435 2.60 -22.13 21.81
N ALA A 436 1.28 -22.29 21.83
CA ALA A 436 0.37 -21.45 22.60
C ALA A 436 0.36 -21.81 24.09
N ARG A 437 0.14 -20.81 24.94
CA ARG A 437 -0.05 -20.96 26.38
C ARG A 437 -1.18 -20.03 26.83
N PRO A 438 -1.92 -20.34 27.92
CA PRO A 438 -2.94 -19.45 28.47
C PRO A 438 -2.43 -18.01 28.64
N GLY A 439 -3.21 -17.03 28.20
CA GLY A 439 -2.84 -15.62 28.19
C GLY A 439 -1.99 -15.16 26.99
N HIS A 440 -1.53 -16.06 26.11
CA HIS A 440 -0.86 -15.65 24.87
C HIS A 440 -1.79 -14.84 23.96
N THR A 441 -1.18 -14.01 23.12
CA THR A 441 -1.87 -13.28 22.05
C THR A 441 -1.36 -13.78 20.71
N VAL A 442 -2.28 -14.26 19.87
CA VAL A 442 -2.02 -14.77 18.51
C VAL A 442 -2.58 -13.78 17.49
N VAL A 443 -1.77 -13.42 16.48
CA VAL A 443 -2.17 -12.46 15.44
C VAL A 443 -2.22 -13.14 14.09
N ASP A 444 -3.40 -13.18 13.47
CA ASP A 444 -3.64 -13.69 12.10
C ASP A 444 -3.52 -12.54 11.11
N PHE A 445 -2.35 -12.45 10.46
CA PHE A 445 -2.04 -11.41 9.49
C PHE A 445 -2.53 -11.80 8.09
N CYS A 446 -3.17 -10.86 7.40
CA CYS A 446 -3.88 -11.12 6.14
C CYS A 446 -4.99 -12.17 6.31
N SER A 447 -5.75 -12.08 7.41
CA SER A 447 -6.70 -13.11 7.85
C SER A 447 -7.84 -13.40 6.87
N GLY A 448 -8.10 -12.52 5.89
CA GLY A 448 -9.20 -12.66 4.94
C GLY A 448 -10.54 -12.73 5.66
N THR A 449 -11.33 -13.78 5.40
CA THR A 449 -12.62 -14.03 6.08
C THR A 449 -12.48 -14.83 7.40
N GLY A 450 -11.29 -14.80 8.01
CA GLY A 450 -11.03 -15.31 9.36
C GLY A 450 -10.87 -16.81 9.49
N HIS A 451 -10.72 -17.55 8.40
CA HIS A 451 -10.68 -19.02 8.41
C HIS A 451 -9.65 -19.64 9.39
N LEU A 452 -8.50 -19.00 9.58
CA LEU A 452 -7.47 -19.46 10.50
C LEU A 452 -7.72 -18.89 11.91
N GLY A 453 -7.81 -17.57 12.05
CA GLY A 453 -8.03 -16.91 13.33
C GLY A 453 -9.30 -17.35 14.07
N ILE A 454 -10.41 -17.63 13.38
CA ILE A 454 -11.66 -18.14 14.00
C ILE A 454 -11.45 -19.56 14.53
N ALA A 455 -10.77 -20.43 13.78
CA ALA A 455 -10.46 -21.78 14.25
C ALA A 455 -9.52 -21.74 15.46
N LEU A 456 -8.49 -20.89 15.42
CA LEU A 456 -7.58 -20.65 16.55
C LEU A 456 -8.31 -20.13 17.79
N ALA A 457 -9.19 -19.14 17.64
CA ALA A 457 -9.96 -18.58 18.76
C ALA A 457 -10.88 -19.61 19.41
N HIS A 458 -11.48 -20.51 18.62
CA HIS A 458 -12.31 -21.60 19.12
C HIS A 458 -11.49 -22.70 19.81
N THR A 459 -10.32 -23.07 19.27
CA THR A 459 -9.45 -24.12 19.83
C THR A 459 -8.65 -23.64 21.05
N LEU A 460 -8.37 -22.33 21.16
CA LEU A 460 -7.53 -21.74 22.21
C LEU A 460 -8.33 -20.67 23.01
N PRO A 461 -9.35 -21.07 23.80
CA PRO A 461 -10.23 -20.12 24.51
C PRO A 461 -9.50 -19.23 25.52
N ASP A 462 -8.41 -19.72 26.10
CA ASP A 462 -7.56 -18.97 27.05
C ASP A 462 -6.53 -18.05 26.38
N CYS A 463 -6.46 -18.04 25.04
CA CYS A 463 -5.62 -17.13 24.26
C CYS A 463 -6.46 -16.01 23.65
N GLN A 464 -5.90 -14.80 23.56
CA GLN A 464 -6.47 -13.73 22.74
C GLN A 464 -6.05 -13.93 21.28
N VAL A 465 -7.00 -13.86 20.35
CA VAL A 465 -6.72 -13.85 18.90
C VAL A 465 -7.07 -12.49 18.31
N ILE A 466 -6.25 -12.01 17.38
CA ILE A 466 -6.48 -10.74 16.66
C ILE A 466 -6.35 -11.00 15.16
N LEU A 467 -7.36 -10.63 14.38
CA LEU A 467 -7.41 -10.79 12.92
C LEU A 467 -7.11 -9.45 12.26
N ILE A 468 -6.09 -9.40 11.40
CA ILE A 468 -5.67 -8.18 10.70
C ILE A 468 -5.89 -8.35 9.19
N GLU A 469 -6.75 -7.51 8.63
CA GLU A 469 -7.12 -7.55 7.21
C GLU A 469 -7.46 -6.15 6.70
N ASN A 470 -6.92 -5.75 5.54
CA ASN A 470 -7.22 -4.44 4.97
C ASN A 470 -8.55 -4.41 4.21
N LYS A 471 -8.97 -5.53 3.61
CA LYS A 471 -10.23 -5.62 2.88
C LYS A 471 -11.43 -5.73 3.84
N GLU A 472 -12.07 -4.59 4.12
CA GLU A 472 -13.25 -4.45 4.98
C GLU A 472 -14.31 -5.54 4.79
N GLU A 473 -14.76 -5.80 3.56
CA GLU A 473 -15.77 -6.84 3.26
C GLU A 473 -15.37 -8.23 3.78
N SER A 474 -14.08 -8.55 3.79
CA SER A 474 -13.58 -9.83 4.29
C SER A 474 -13.57 -9.88 5.82
N LEU A 475 -13.14 -8.80 6.46
CA LEU A 475 -13.09 -8.69 7.91
C LEU A 475 -14.51 -8.64 8.52
N LEU A 476 -15.46 -7.96 7.88
CA LEU A 476 -16.88 -7.96 8.28
C LEU A 476 -17.50 -9.36 8.20
N ARG A 477 -17.15 -10.17 7.20
CA ARG A 477 -17.55 -11.59 7.16
C ARG A 477 -16.93 -12.38 8.31
N ALA A 478 -15.65 -12.13 8.64
CA ALA A 478 -15.02 -12.76 9.79
C ALA A 478 -15.70 -12.38 11.13
N GLN A 479 -16.08 -11.11 11.30
CA GLN A 479 -16.80 -10.61 12.47
C GLN A 479 -18.17 -11.29 12.62
N ASN A 480 -18.97 -11.36 11.55
CA ASN A 480 -20.28 -12.01 11.57
C ASN A 480 -20.18 -13.50 11.97
N ARG A 481 -19.29 -14.26 11.32
CA ARG A 481 -19.03 -15.67 11.65
C ARG A 481 -18.61 -15.85 13.11
N SER A 482 -17.83 -14.93 13.66
CA SER A 482 -17.36 -15.00 15.05
C SER A 482 -18.47 -14.66 16.05
N ALA A 483 -19.37 -13.75 15.69
CA ALA A 483 -20.56 -13.42 16.47
C ALA A 483 -21.58 -14.57 16.49
N GLU A 484 -21.78 -15.26 15.36
CA GLU A 484 -22.59 -16.49 15.27
C GLU A 484 -22.07 -17.61 16.19
N LEU A 485 -20.74 -17.65 16.42
CA LEU A 485 -20.07 -18.59 17.32
C LEU A 485 -20.00 -18.12 18.78
N GLY A 486 -20.40 -16.88 19.07
CA GLY A 486 -20.28 -16.29 20.41
C GLY A 486 -18.85 -16.15 20.92
N LEU A 487 -17.85 -16.06 20.03
CA LEU A 487 -16.44 -15.94 20.41
C LEU A 487 -16.17 -14.60 21.11
N LYS A 488 -15.51 -14.66 22.27
CA LYS A 488 -15.20 -13.47 23.11
C LYS A 488 -13.70 -13.14 23.20
N ASN A 489 -12.85 -14.09 22.81
CA ASN A 489 -11.39 -13.99 22.84
C ASN A 489 -10.82 -13.59 21.47
N ILE A 490 -11.61 -12.89 20.64
CA ILE A 490 -11.26 -12.48 19.27
C ILE A 490 -11.46 -10.98 19.08
N GLY A 491 -10.53 -10.34 18.38
CA GLY A 491 -10.61 -8.94 17.96
C GLY A 491 -10.25 -8.77 16.49
N PHE A 492 -10.72 -7.69 15.88
CA PHE A 492 -10.62 -7.44 14.44
C PHE A 492 -9.94 -6.08 14.20
N VAL A 493 -8.92 -6.04 13.35
CA VAL A 493 -8.21 -4.81 12.97
C VAL A 493 -8.29 -4.63 11.45
N GLN A 494 -9.04 -3.63 11.00
CA GLN A 494 -8.99 -3.17 9.63
C GLN A 494 -7.84 -2.19 9.47
N ALA A 495 -6.72 -2.64 8.91
CA ALA A 495 -5.57 -1.79 8.67
C ALA A 495 -4.61 -2.38 7.61
N ASN A 496 -3.67 -1.55 7.13
CA ASN A 496 -2.43 -2.08 6.56
C ASN A 496 -1.55 -2.64 7.68
N LEU A 497 -0.72 -3.65 7.39
CA LEU A 497 0.07 -4.38 8.41
C LEU A 497 0.92 -3.44 9.29
N ASP A 498 1.56 -2.43 8.67
CA ASP A 498 2.45 -1.46 9.33
C ASP A 498 1.76 -0.59 10.41
N TYR A 499 0.42 -0.53 10.44
CA TYR A 499 -0.33 0.20 11.46
C TYR A 499 -0.50 -0.59 12.75
N PHE A 500 -0.36 -1.92 12.75
CA PHE A 500 -0.38 -2.72 13.97
C PHE A 500 1.01 -2.74 14.62
N THR A 501 1.08 -2.33 15.88
CA THR A 501 2.29 -2.25 16.70
C THR A 501 2.10 -2.86 18.09
N GLY A 502 0.98 -3.53 18.33
CA GLY A 502 0.69 -4.18 19.60
C GLY A 502 1.63 -5.36 19.90
N PRO A 503 1.90 -5.66 21.17
CA PRO A 503 2.67 -6.84 21.55
C PRO A 503 1.86 -8.12 21.27
N PHE A 504 2.53 -9.15 20.78
CA PHE A 504 1.95 -10.48 20.57
C PHE A 504 2.99 -11.58 20.77
N HIS A 505 2.52 -12.83 20.91
CA HIS A 505 3.36 -13.97 21.24
C HIS A 505 3.57 -14.90 20.04
N ILE A 506 2.57 -15.02 19.16
CA ILE A 506 2.60 -15.86 17.96
C ILE A 506 2.00 -15.09 16.78
N GLY A 507 2.75 -14.91 15.71
CA GLY A 507 2.24 -14.40 14.44
C GLY A 507 1.92 -15.56 13.48
N VAL A 508 0.74 -15.53 12.86
CA VAL A 508 0.33 -16.53 11.87
C VAL A 508 -0.07 -15.83 10.58
N ALA A 509 0.19 -16.47 9.44
CA ALA A 509 -0.28 -15.96 8.15
C ALA A 509 -0.44 -17.09 7.13
N LEU A 510 -1.66 -17.21 6.59
CA LEU A 510 -2.01 -18.20 5.58
C LEU A 510 -2.35 -17.51 4.25
N HIS A 511 -1.53 -17.75 3.22
CA HIS A 511 -1.59 -17.05 1.93
C HIS A 511 -1.18 -15.56 1.96
N ALA A 512 -0.38 -15.13 2.95
CA ALA A 512 0.42 -13.91 2.82
C ALA A 512 1.59 -14.19 1.85
N CYS A 513 1.56 -13.60 0.66
CA CYS A 513 2.48 -13.93 -0.45
C CYS A 513 3.18 -12.67 -0.98
N GLY A 514 4.38 -12.84 -1.55
CA GLY A 514 5.25 -11.71 -1.94
C GLY A 514 5.70 -10.89 -0.73
N VAL A 515 5.73 -9.56 -0.86
CA VAL A 515 6.20 -8.63 0.19
C VAL A 515 5.44 -8.80 1.53
N ALA A 516 4.18 -9.28 1.50
CA ALA A 516 3.42 -9.54 2.73
C ALA A 516 4.09 -10.59 3.63
N THR A 517 4.74 -11.61 3.07
CA THR A 517 5.45 -12.63 3.86
C THR A 517 6.62 -12.02 4.64
N ASP A 518 7.42 -11.16 3.98
CA ASP A 518 8.53 -10.43 4.61
C ASP A 518 8.05 -9.48 5.70
N MET A 519 6.94 -8.76 5.47
CA MET A 519 6.35 -7.87 6.47
C MET A 519 5.93 -8.64 7.73
N VAL A 520 5.22 -9.76 7.59
CA VAL A 520 4.79 -10.56 8.75
C VAL A 520 5.98 -11.10 9.52
N MET A 521 7.02 -11.61 8.83
CA MET A 521 8.25 -12.05 9.49
C MET A 521 8.93 -10.90 10.25
N GLU A 522 9.04 -9.71 9.65
CA GLU A 522 9.61 -8.53 10.31
C GLU A 522 8.80 -8.11 11.56
N HIS A 523 7.46 -8.10 11.49
CA HIS A 523 6.62 -7.84 12.66
C HIS A 523 6.86 -8.87 13.78
N CYS A 524 7.00 -10.16 13.45
CA CYS A 524 7.27 -11.19 14.44
C CYS A 524 8.67 -11.04 15.07
N ILE A 525 9.69 -10.70 14.28
CA ILE A 525 11.04 -10.41 14.76
C ILE A 525 11.03 -9.20 15.71
N GLN A 526 10.37 -8.10 15.34
CA GLN A 526 10.26 -6.90 16.16
C GLN A 526 9.51 -7.15 17.48
N ALA A 527 8.43 -7.95 17.44
CA ALA A 527 7.69 -8.36 18.63
C ALA A 527 8.40 -9.44 19.48
N ARG A 528 9.48 -10.06 18.96
CA ARG A 528 10.11 -11.28 19.50
C ARG A 528 9.13 -12.45 19.65
N ALA A 529 8.15 -12.51 18.74
CA ALA A 529 7.13 -13.54 18.68
C ALA A 529 7.62 -14.77 17.90
N ALA A 530 7.08 -15.95 18.24
CA ALA A 530 7.13 -17.10 17.37
C ALA A 530 6.29 -16.85 16.11
N PHE A 531 6.52 -17.58 15.01
CA PHE A 531 5.66 -17.49 13.84
C PHE A 531 5.38 -18.81 13.13
N VAL A 532 4.20 -18.88 12.51
CA VAL A 532 3.74 -19.99 11.66
C VAL A 532 3.19 -19.41 10.36
N ILE A 533 3.99 -19.40 9.31
CA ILE A 533 3.68 -18.69 8.05
C ILE A 533 3.70 -19.67 6.87
N SER A 534 2.65 -19.62 6.04
CA SER A 534 2.49 -20.49 4.87
C SER A 534 2.10 -19.68 3.62
N PRO A 535 3.08 -19.28 2.78
CA PRO A 535 2.80 -18.58 1.53
C PRO A 535 2.25 -19.50 0.44
N CYS A 536 1.53 -18.89 -0.49
CA CYS A 536 0.93 -19.50 -1.69
C CYS A 536 1.82 -19.43 -2.92
N CYS A 537 2.67 -18.38 -3.00
CA CYS A 537 3.41 -18.01 -4.20
C CYS A 537 4.79 -17.45 -3.81
N TYR A 538 5.86 -18.09 -4.29
CA TYR A 538 7.25 -17.61 -4.16
C TYR A 538 7.69 -16.69 -5.30
N GLY A 539 6.97 -16.69 -6.43
CA GLY A 539 7.39 -16.08 -7.69
C GLY A 539 7.28 -14.56 -7.80
N PHE A 540 7.09 -13.83 -6.69
CA PHE A 540 6.93 -12.38 -6.70
C PHE A 540 7.82 -11.71 -5.63
N ILE A 541 9.11 -12.08 -5.65
CA ILE A 541 10.15 -11.34 -4.95
C ILE A 541 10.26 -9.97 -5.62
N GLN A 542 9.89 -8.92 -4.88
CA GLN A 542 10.01 -7.54 -5.33
C GLN A 542 10.81 -6.73 -4.30
N ASN A 543 11.66 -5.85 -4.80
CA ASN A 543 12.25 -4.80 -3.97
C ASN A 543 11.15 -3.87 -3.49
N ALA A 544 10.92 -3.85 -2.17
CA ALA A 544 10.08 -2.87 -1.50
C ALA A 544 10.97 -1.82 -0.84
N ILE A 545 10.42 -0.64 -0.51
CA ILE A 545 11.17 0.45 0.14
C ILE A 545 11.78 -0.01 1.49
N LYS A 546 11.16 -0.98 2.18
CA LYS A 546 11.70 -1.62 3.39
C LYS A 546 12.59 -2.85 3.14
N PHE A 547 12.52 -3.48 1.96
CA PHE A 547 13.13 -4.78 1.69
C PHE A 547 13.81 -4.81 0.33
N THR A 548 15.15 -4.75 0.33
CA THR A 548 15.98 -4.87 -0.87
C THR A 548 16.59 -6.27 -0.95
N PHE A 549 16.52 -6.87 -2.14
CA PHE A 549 17.06 -8.20 -2.44
C PHE A 549 18.28 -8.11 -3.37
N PRO A 550 19.25 -9.05 -3.26
CA PRO A 550 19.35 -10.05 -2.19
C PRO A 550 19.65 -9.37 -0.85
N LYS A 551 19.01 -9.85 0.24
CA LYS A 551 19.32 -9.37 1.60
C LYS A 551 20.80 -9.69 1.87
N ARG A 552 21.68 -8.68 1.76
CA ARG A 552 23.13 -8.84 1.97
C ARG A 552 23.37 -9.51 3.33
N SER A 553 24.43 -10.31 3.41
CA SER A 553 24.71 -11.35 4.42
C SER A 553 24.80 -10.93 5.90
N VAL A 554 24.37 -9.71 6.27
CA VAL A 554 24.26 -9.22 7.64
C VAL A 554 23.19 -10.00 8.43
N ALA A 555 22.07 -10.38 7.80
CA ALA A 555 21.08 -11.27 8.42
C ALA A 555 21.68 -12.64 8.76
N ALA A 556 22.51 -13.19 7.87
CA ALA A 556 23.20 -14.48 8.09
C ALA A 556 24.41 -14.40 9.05
N ARG A 557 24.96 -13.19 9.30
CA ARG A 557 26.11 -12.99 10.21
C ARG A 557 25.73 -12.51 11.62
N ARG A 558 24.53 -11.95 11.83
CA ARG A 558 24.01 -11.63 13.17
C ARG A 558 22.95 -12.61 13.67
N SER A 559 22.37 -13.41 12.79
CA SER A 559 21.47 -14.49 13.14
C SER A 559 22.11 -15.82 12.75
N CYS A 560 22.72 -16.50 13.73
CA CYS A 560 23.04 -17.93 13.56
C CYS A 560 21.72 -18.70 13.68
N VAL A 561 20.95 -18.75 12.59
CA VAL A 561 19.61 -19.34 12.55
C VAL A 561 19.72 -20.87 12.53
N SER A 562 19.87 -21.47 13.71
CA SER A 562 19.98 -22.93 13.89
C SER A 562 18.62 -23.64 14.02
N GLY A 563 17.54 -23.08 13.46
CA GLY A 563 16.18 -23.56 13.75
C GLY A 563 15.06 -23.11 12.80
N LEU A 564 15.37 -22.78 11.54
CA LEU A 564 14.32 -22.54 10.53
C LEU A 564 13.95 -23.86 9.85
N SER A 565 12.87 -24.52 10.30
CA SER A 565 12.36 -25.73 9.66
C SER A 565 11.33 -25.39 8.58
N ALA A 566 11.57 -25.85 7.35
CA ALA A 566 10.61 -25.80 6.25
C ALA A 566 9.77 -27.09 6.24
N LEU A 567 8.58 -27.05 6.86
CA LEU A 567 7.70 -28.22 6.89
C LEU A 567 6.85 -28.29 5.61
N SER A 568 6.66 -29.49 5.08
CA SER A 568 5.65 -29.77 4.06
C SER A 568 4.89 -31.03 4.42
N ASN A 569 3.57 -31.03 4.18
CA ASN A 569 2.72 -32.20 4.37
C ASN A 569 2.31 -32.68 2.97
N ALA A 570 2.61 -33.93 2.62
CA ALA A 570 2.64 -34.46 1.24
C ALA A 570 1.30 -34.42 0.45
N VAL A 571 0.21 -33.92 1.07
CA VAL A 571 -1.13 -33.79 0.50
C VAL A 571 -1.49 -32.32 0.19
N SER A 572 -0.68 -31.37 0.65
CA SER A 572 -0.92 -29.92 0.53
C SER A 572 0.36 -29.21 0.09
N ASP A 573 0.38 -28.66 -1.14
CA ASP A 573 1.51 -28.05 -1.87
C ASP A 573 2.08 -26.75 -1.24
N HIS A 574 2.22 -26.68 0.08
CA HIS A 574 2.62 -25.50 0.84
C HIS A 574 3.80 -25.81 1.77
N VAL A 575 4.71 -24.83 1.90
CA VAL A 575 5.76 -24.86 2.92
C VAL A 575 5.29 -24.01 4.10
N VAL A 576 5.46 -24.53 5.31
CA VAL A 576 5.27 -23.79 6.55
C VAL A 576 6.64 -23.43 7.12
N PHE A 577 6.87 -22.14 7.36
CA PHE A 577 8.03 -21.66 8.10
C PHE A 577 7.71 -21.56 9.58
N LEU A 578 8.60 -22.09 10.40
CA LEU A 578 8.56 -22.02 11.86
C LEU A 578 9.82 -21.36 12.42
N LEU A 579 9.65 -20.62 13.51
CA LEU A 579 10.74 -20.16 14.37
C LEU A 579 10.24 -20.10 15.82
N ASP A 580 10.93 -20.79 16.72
CA ASP A 580 10.73 -20.68 18.17
C ASP A 580 11.82 -19.79 18.80
N PRO A 581 11.47 -18.66 19.47
CA PRO A 581 12.44 -17.83 20.19
C PRO A 581 13.04 -18.51 21.43
N CYS A 582 12.51 -19.65 21.90
CA CYS A 582 12.95 -20.35 23.11
C CYS A 582 14.17 -21.27 22.96
N TYR A 583 15.00 -21.11 21.92
CA TYR A 583 16.34 -21.73 21.91
C TYR A 583 17.31 -21.00 22.86
N ARG A 584 17.14 -21.26 24.17
CA ARG A 584 18.26 -21.12 25.13
C ARG A 584 19.38 -22.03 24.67
N CYS A 585 20.58 -21.48 24.46
CA CYS A 585 21.79 -22.24 24.20
C CYS A 585 22.19 -23.06 25.45
N CYS A 586 21.61 -24.25 25.59
CA CYS A 586 22.05 -25.25 26.56
C CYS A 586 23.32 -25.97 26.08
N PHE A 587 24.44 -25.26 26.10
CA PHE A 587 25.77 -25.86 26.04
C PHE A 587 26.51 -25.62 27.36
N SER A 588 26.86 -26.72 28.04
CA SER A 588 27.67 -26.70 29.25
C SER A 588 29.12 -26.27 28.91
N PRO A 589 29.77 -25.40 29.70
CA PRO A 589 31.08 -24.84 29.37
C PRO A 589 32.23 -25.78 29.80
N ILE A 590 32.34 -26.96 29.17
CA ILE A 590 33.45 -27.89 29.41
C ILE A 590 33.95 -28.44 28.06
N LEU A 591 35.26 -28.29 27.81
CA LEU A 591 36.03 -28.82 26.67
C LEU A 591 35.59 -28.34 25.27
N PHE A 592 36.00 -27.13 24.87
CA PHE A 592 36.49 -26.85 23.49
C PHE A 592 37.27 -25.51 23.36
N CYS A 593 38.23 -25.28 24.26
CA CYS A 593 39.37 -24.39 23.99
C CYS A 593 40.61 -25.29 23.92
N ASP A 594 41.11 -25.56 22.71
CA ASP A 594 42.51 -25.98 22.41
C ASP A 594 42.75 -26.40 20.94
N PHE A 595 41.76 -26.32 20.03
CA PHE A 595 41.93 -26.79 18.63
C PHE A 595 41.81 -25.75 17.51
N PHE A 596 41.61 -24.46 17.82
CA PHE A 596 41.37 -23.41 16.82
C PHE A 596 42.46 -22.34 16.68
N PHE A 597 43.67 -22.58 17.19
CA PHE A 597 44.82 -21.68 17.04
C PHE A 597 46.00 -22.24 16.23
N PHE A 598 45.91 -23.47 15.71
CA PHE A 598 47.03 -24.18 15.07
C PHE A 598 46.95 -24.32 13.53
N PHE A 599 45.94 -23.74 12.87
CA PHE A 599 45.71 -23.96 11.42
C PHE A 599 45.75 -22.72 10.52
N PHE A 600 46.04 -21.52 11.06
CA PHE A 600 46.07 -20.27 10.29
C PHE A 600 47.41 -19.50 10.37
N SER A 601 48.53 -20.23 10.43
CA SER A 601 49.89 -19.64 10.24
C SER A 601 50.82 -20.44 9.33
N SER A 602 50.30 -21.44 8.60
CA SER A 602 51.13 -22.39 7.83
C SER A 602 50.94 -22.34 6.30
N ILE A 603 50.14 -21.41 5.77
CA ILE A 603 49.79 -21.33 4.33
C ILE A 603 50.25 -19.99 3.69
N PHE A 604 51.03 -19.18 4.41
CA PHE A 604 51.66 -17.96 3.89
C PHE A 604 53.20 -17.99 4.02
N SER A 605 53.84 -19.10 3.60
CA SER A 605 55.32 -19.21 3.49
C SER A 605 55.78 -20.42 2.65
N PHE A 606 55.21 -20.68 1.46
CA PHE A 606 55.73 -21.74 0.57
C PHE A 606 55.65 -21.46 -0.95
N GLU A 607 55.64 -20.18 -1.35
CA GLU A 607 55.60 -19.77 -2.77
C GLU A 607 56.95 -19.23 -3.31
N ALA A 608 58.06 -19.48 -2.59
CA ALA A 608 59.37 -18.91 -2.90
C ALA A 608 60.52 -19.93 -3.11
N LEU A 609 60.28 -21.24 -2.98
CA LEU A 609 61.35 -22.26 -2.98
C LEU A 609 61.04 -23.54 -3.77
N ALA A 610 60.53 -23.39 -5.00
CA ALA A 610 60.40 -24.49 -5.98
C ALA A 610 60.89 -24.10 -7.39
N LEU A 611 61.83 -23.15 -7.47
CA LEU A 611 62.38 -22.59 -8.71
C LEU A 611 63.83 -23.04 -8.99
N HIS A 612 64.15 -24.28 -8.61
CA HIS A 612 65.37 -25.00 -8.98
C HIS A 612 65.14 -26.52 -8.88
N HIS A 613 65.63 -27.30 -9.85
CA HIS A 613 65.39 -28.76 -10.00
C HIS A 613 63.90 -29.15 -10.07
N PHE A 614 63.29 -29.32 -11.24
CA PHE A 614 63.57 -30.50 -12.06
C PHE A 614 63.33 -30.24 -13.56
N HIS A 615 64.42 -30.23 -14.33
CA HIS A 615 64.40 -30.10 -15.78
C HIS A 615 65.17 -31.27 -16.40
N ILE A 616 64.60 -32.48 -16.29
CA ILE A 616 65.11 -33.73 -16.90
C ILE A 616 63.90 -34.48 -17.50
N HIS A 617 64.04 -35.03 -18.72
CA HIS A 617 62.96 -35.49 -19.60
C HIS A 617 61.95 -34.39 -19.99
N ALA A 618 62.19 -33.53 -20.99
CA ALA A 618 62.78 -33.75 -22.32
C ALA A 618 61.91 -34.56 -23.30
N ARG A 619 61.30 -33.80 -24.22
CA ARG A 619 61.08 -34.08 -25.65
C ARG A 619 60.25 -35.30 -26.07
N ARG A 620 59.08 -35.00 -26.65
CA ARG A 620 58.74 -35.46 -28.01
C ARG A 620 57.76 -34.50 -28.69
N HIS A 621 58.28 -33.72 -29.65
CA HIS A 621 57.66 -33.20 -30.89
C HIS A 621 56.27 -32.50 -30.79
N GLN A 622 56.08 -31.21 -31.13
CA GLN A 622 56.27 -30.54 -32.46
C GLN A 622 55.62 -31.35 -33.61
N GLN A 623 54.86 -30.83 -34.57
CA GLN A 623 54.58 -29.47 -35.04
C GLN A 623 53.58 -29.56 -36.23
N LEU A 624 53.04 -28.43 -36.72
CA LEU A 624 52.38 -28.25 -38.05
C LEU A 624 50.98 -28.93 -38.18
N PHE A 625 50.01 -28.45 -38.98
CA PHE A 625 49.98 -27.29 -39.88
C PHE A 625 48.56 -26.67 -40.03
N VAL A 626 48.47 -25.60 -40.83
CA VAL A 626 47.30 -24.73 -41.04
C VAL A 626 46.67 -24.98 -42.43
N HIS A 627 45.41 -24.53 -42.60
CA HIS A 627 44.70 -24.18 -43.86
C HIS A 627 43.82 -25.24 -44.61
N THR A 628 42.50 -25.05 -44.48
CA THR A 628 41.60 -24.55 -45.56
C THR A 628 40.94 -25.47 -46.62
N LEU A 629 39.58 -25.43 -46.58
CA LEU A 629 38.54 -25.58 -47.62
C LEU A 629 38.22 -26.92 -48.35
N SER A 630 36.90 -27.13 -48.47
CA SER A 630 36.18 -27.67 -49.67
C SER A 630 36.23 -29.18 -49.97
N ILE A 631 35.23 -29.85 -50.60
CA ILE A 631 33.82 -29.56 -51.03
C ILE A 631 33.18 -30.91 -51.47
N ILE A 632 31.83 -30.99 -51.71
CA ILE A 632 31.10 -32.11 -52.39
C ILE A 632 31.00 -33.41 -51.54
N SER A 633 29.91 -34.21 -51.48
CA SER A 633 28.63 -34.39 -52.23
C SER A 633 27.61 -35.14 -51.32
N THR A 634 26.31 -35.34 -51.56
CA THR A 634 25.19 -34.67 -52.31
C THR A 634 23.87 -35.39 -51.94
N ASP A 635 22.75 -34.65 -51.89
CA ASP A 635 21.35 -35.12 -52.10
C ASP A 635 20.73 -36.15 -51.11
N SER A 636 19.43 -36.13 -50.82
CA SER A 636 18.31 -35.85 -51.73
C SER A 636 17.08 -35.14 -51.12
N THR A 637 16.37 -34.42 -51.98
CA THR A 637 15.06 -33.78 -51.73
C THR A 637 13.85 -34.67 -52.03
N ARG A 638 12.69 -34.29 -51.44
CA ARG A 638 11.29 -34.48 -51.91
C ARG A 638 10.63 -35.87 -51.83
N GLN A 639 9.29 -35.80 -51.74
CA GLN A 639 8.22 -36.83 -51.70
C GLN A 639 7.78 -37.26 -50.27
N LEU A 640 6.49 -37.38 -49.93
CA LEU A 640 5.23 -37.35 -50.70
C LEU A 640 4.09 -36.63 -49.92
N CYS A 641 3.13 -36.06 -50.65
CA CYS A 641 1.75 -35.97 -50.17
C CYS A 641 1.06 -37.32 -50.42
N ASP A 642 0.17 -37.77 -49.53
CA ASP A 642 -1.25 -38.05 -49.88
C ASP A 642 -2.02 -38.85 -48.83
N ILE A 643 -3.33 -38.52 -48.70
CA ILE A 643 -4.47 -39.39 -48.31
C ILE A 643 -4.44 -39.92 -46.84
N ALA A 644 -5.51 -39.80 -46.02
CA ALA A 644 -6.93 -39.86 -46.37
C ALA A 644 -7.83 -38.82 -45.67
N PHE A 645 -8.92 -38.45 -46.36
CA PHE A 645 -10.01 -37.61 -45.88
C PHE A 645 -11.35 -38.23 -46.32
N THR A 646 -12.12 -38.81 -45.40
CA THR A 646 -13.52 -39.34 -45.53
C THR A 646 -13.97 -39.78 -44.13
N ALA A 647 -15.22 -39.81 -43.64
CA ALA A 647 -16.56 -39.25 -43.96
C ALA A 647 -17.51 -39.73 -42.81
N SER A 648 -18.68 -39.19 -42.41
CA SER A 648 -19.47 -37.98 -42.72
C SER A 648 -20.49 -37.71 -41.57
N PRO A 649 -21.18 -36.54 -41.49
CA PRO A 649 -22.14 -36.18 -40.43
C PRO A 649 -23.61 -36.41 -40.88
N PRO A 650 -24.68 -35.86 -40.26
CA PRO A 650 -24.93 -35.35 -38.89
C PRO A 650 -25.96 -36.30 -38.21
N PRO A 651 -27.14 -35.98 -37.59
CA PRO A 651 -27.70 -34.75 -37.00
C PRO A 651 -28.14 -34.92 -35.50
N PRO A 652 -29.34 -34.58 -34.95
CA PRO A 652 -29.34 -33.65 -33.79
C PRO A 652 -30.12 -34.11 -32.54
N PHE A 653 -29.89 -33.49 -31.38
CA PHE A 653 -30.97 -33.09 -30.45
C PHE A 653 -30.53 -31.98 -29.48
N GLN A 654 -31.51 -31.24 -28.97
CA GLN A 654 -31.37 -29.99 -28.21
C GLN A 654 -31.18 -30.24 -26.70
N SER A 655 -30.41 -29.39 -26.01
CA SER A 655 -30.96 -28.39 -25.06
C SER A 655 -29.91 -27.74 -24.13
N SER A 656 -29.91 -26.40 -24.12
CA SER A 656 -29.55 -25.50 -23.00
C SER A 656 -28.40 -25.86 -22.02
N ILE A 657 -27.19 -25.34 -22.29
CA ILE A 657 -26.22 -24.98 -21.24
C ILE A 657 -25.62 -23.58 -21.48
N SER A 658 -25.55 -22.85 -20.36
CA SER A 658 -24.91 -21.57 -20.03
C SER A 658 -23.84 -20.96 -20.95
N TYR A 659 -23.89 -19.62 -21.04
CA TYR A 659 -22.72 -18.76 -21.20
C TYR A 659 -22.70 -17.70 -20.07
N VAL A 660 -21.81 -17.90 -19.10
CA VAL A 660 -21.28 -16.83 -18.24
C VAL A 660 -19.81 -16.72 -18.59
N ILE A 661 -19.42 -15.62 -19.23
CA ILE A 661 -18.03 -15.29 -19.56
C ILE A 661 -17.47 -14.42 -18.41
N GLU A 662 -16.13 -14.39 -18.32
CA GLU A 662 -15.32 -13.50 -17.46
C GLU A 662 -15.15 -13.94 -16.00
N GLY A 663 -14.19 -14.86 -15.82
CA GLY A 663 -13.67 -15.30 -14.52
C GLY A 663 -12.19 -15.67 -14.57
N LEU A 664 -11.38 -14.95 -15.35
CA LEU A 664 -9.93 -15.14 -15.46
C LEU A 664 -9.19 -13.80 -15.36
N LEU A 665 -8.96 -13.34 -14.12
CA LEU A 665 -7.89 -12.42 -13.71
C LEU A 665 -7.88 -12.30 -12.18
N CYS A 666 -7.22 -13.24 -11.51
CA CYS A 666 -6.60 -13.15 -10.17
C CYS A 666 -5.71 -14.40 -9.98
#